data_AF-A0A7J0DBG1-F1
#
_entry.id   AF-A0A7J0DBG1-F1
#
_cell.length_a   1.000
_cell.length_b   1.000
_cell.length_c   1.000
_cell.angle_alpha   90.00
_cell.angle_beta   90.00
_cell.angle_gamma   90.00
#
_symmetry.space_group_name_H-M   'P 1'
#
loop_
_entity.id
_entity.type
_entity.pdbx_description
1 polymer ?
#
loop_
_entity_poly.entity_id
_entity_poly.type
_entity_poly.pdbx_seq_one_letter_code
_entity_poly.pdbx_strand_id
1 'polypeptide(L)'
;MTAVKSQEASSSNSPCSYHVFLSFRGEDTRKTFTDHLYAALVRAGFRTFRDDDGIERGEDIKSELQKAIQESRISIVVFSKDYASSSWCLDELVMILNCKRTSKHMVLPVFYDVDPSQVRKQMGCFEEAFSRHEQRFEGETVERKKEGKGKVEVWREALREVANLAGMNLPNQADGYESRFIQKIIKVIEDKLSRTVLDIAPYPIGIHSRSENIQLWLEDGSTDVGIAAICGMGGIGKTTIAKYLYNLNLSRFEGSSFLANVREIAKQQDGLIRLQRQLLSDILNGRKEKIYSVDEGIIKIRDSICGKKVLIVLDDVEKRDQLDTVLGMCDWIFPGSKIVITTRHEGLLKNIEVSKVYRLEILDSEESLKLFSLHAFGQNHPIDDYMEASEKVVNHCGGLPLAIKILGSSLSGKPLNIWKSQLEKLKTIPDSEIFKKLRLSYDSLQDDHDKELFLHVACFFVGKDKDLSVTILDGCDFYAMVGIQNLIDRCLLTVDKSNKLVMHHLLQEMGKEIVRRESSKEPGERSRLWNSKDSINVLKENMGTRKIEGLIVDMHLLKKDDSPLEFFGVNRKRSFEEVINKSSLSNVWNSVKRFRFDIFYYQSLGTAPGISNPVVLETEAFSRMHKLKLLQLYHVRMNGSYEKFPKGLRWLCWHGFHFKYIPSDFPLKSLVALDMRYSSLTNIFSETQVLELLKILDLSHSHNLANTPNFSKLPNLERLILIDCAMLFEVHESIGYLERLVLLNLKDCKNMKKLPRSMAMVKSLEMLDISGCSNLEEFPKQIWNLQSLTVLNVDGITINQSLSTGGEIKAWHSYIQPPLLKLRKTPEISWAALPRSLARLSLANCNLSEDAFPRDFSNLSSLQVLDLSDNPIRSLPDFIRGLMGLQTLCVKSCTRLQSLTGLPKIEELVIGHNTLLEKITFLPNPHRLTTLSSSIYDFDNLVEFMGLFKLEPIEKVDDAIVNNLGFSILRSRCIPAVKLYSSLTHTLLRKLPLQGCHEEHIFCVFLPGSKVPPWFSVTNIGSSISFVVPSLLNFRIQGLCVCSVYEFCNVYDCEPHTIISNTTKSLVWIHRPLVFGIPEADENMIWLSYWKFENQLEGGDELNVSVVGGEGFQVKEVGVRIVYKEEQEEKSSIQIQSTSEAAASQQIILYGNVVPGTVSAQPARLNFYRLGTHYRNCRYCPLSYGDPKSQ
;
A
#
# COMPACT_ATOMS: atom_id res chain seq x y z
N MET A 1 34.75 -24.29 28.40
CA MET A 1 33.80 -25.26 28.98
C MET A 1 32.97 -24.54 30.02
N THR A 2 31.78 -24.11 29.61
CA THR A 2 30.63 -23.75 30.45
C THR A 2 29.48 -23.63 29.46
N ALA A 3 28.66 -24.68 29.37
CA ALA A 3 27.56 -24.79 28.45
C ALA A 3 26.39 -23.93 28.95
N VAL A 4 26.02 -22.90 28.20
CA VAL A 4 24.80 -22.11 28.44
C VAL A 4 23.79 -22.49 27.38
N LYS A 5 22.68 -23.07 27.86
CA LYS A 5 21.54 -23.57 27.09
C LYS A 5 20.92 -22.46 26.22
N SER A 6 20.75 -22.75 24.94
CA SER A 6 19.95 -21.98 23.99
C SER A 6 18.46 -22.12 24.31
N GLN A 7 17.80 -21.00 24.56
CA GLN A 7 16.36 -20.89 24.79
C GLN A 7 15.72 -20.49 23.44
N GLU A 8 15.10 -21.46 22.76
CA GLU A 8 14.41 -21.25 21.47
C GLU A 8 13.10 -20.48 21.71
N ALA A 9 12.96 -19.32 21.04
CA ALA A 9 11.73 -18.53 21.04
C ALA A 9 10.70 -19.13 20.06
N SER A 10 9.48 -19.28 20.57
CA SER A 10 8.36 -20.06 20.04
C SER A 10 7.74 -19.49 18.76
N SER A 11 7.90 -20.23 17.65
CA SER A 11 6.90 -20.25 16.57
C SER A 11 5.68 -21.04 17.04
N SER A 12 4.46 -20.60 16.74
CA SER A 12 3.19 -21.29 17.03
C SER A 12 2.95 -22.53 16.17
N ASN A 13 3.97 -23.35 15.96
CA ASN A 13 3.84 -24.79 15.79
C ASN A 13 4.50 -25.38 17.04
N SER A 14 3.71 -25.93 17.97
CA SER A 14 4.29 -26.84 18.94
C SER A 14 5.08 -27.90 18.16
N PRO A 15 6.32 -28.23 18.55
CA PRO A 15 7.01 -29.36 17.95
C PRO A 15 6.10 -30.57 18.19
N CYS A 16 5.59 -31.18 17.13
CA CYS A 16 4.86 -32.43 17.28
C CYS A 16 5.88 -33.49 17.75
N SER A 17 5.92 -33.74 19.06
CA SER A 17 6.82 -34.74 19.66
C SER A 17 6.53 -36.13 19.09
N TYR A 18 5.27 -36.38 18.73
CA TYR A 18 4.81 -37.65 18.19
C TYR A 18 4.01 -37.47 16.90
N HIS A 19 4.19 -38.40 15.97
CA HIS A 19 3.36 -38.52 14.79
C HIS A 19 2.03 -39.20 15.14
N VAL A 20 2.05 -40.24 15.97
CA VAL A 20 0.90 -41.10 16.29
C VAL A 20 0.77 -41.30 17.81
N PHE A 21 -0.44 -41.21 18.36
CA PHE A 21 -0.79 -41.64 19.71
C PHE A 21 -1.65 -42.92 19.65
N LEU A 22 -1.33 -43.95 20.44
CA LEU A 22 -2.14 -45.16 20.54
C LEU A 22 -2.98 -45.15 21.82
N SER A 23 -4.31 -45.16 21.69
CA SER A 23 -5.24 -45.43 22.80
C SER A 23 -5.80 -46.84 22.66
N PHE A 24 -5.67 -47.66 23.71
CA PHE A 24 -6.06 -49.06 23.69
C PHE A 24 -6.29 -49.58 25.10
N ARG A 25 -6.97 -50.73 25.22
CA ARG A 25 -7.06 -51.44 26.50
C ARG A 25 -5.84 -52.31 26.71
N GLY A 26 -5.04 -51.96 27.72
CA GLY A 26 -3.79 -52.66 28.03
C GLY A 26 -3.94 -54.16 28.32
N GLU A 27 -5.01 -54.57 29.02
CA GLU A 27 -5.23 -56.00 29.33
C GLU A 27 -5.57 -56.85 28.09
N ASP A 28 -6.18 -56.24 27.06
CA ASP A 28 -6.73 -56.99 25.92
C ASP A 28 -5.71 -57.14 24.79
N THR A 29 -5.02 -56.04 24.45
CA THR A 29 -4.28 -55.94 23.17
C THR A 29 -2.81 -55.58 23.32
N ARG A 30 -2.33 -55.25 24.53
CA ARG A 30 -0.97 -54.70 24.75
C ARG A 30 0.14 -55.59 24.23
N LYS A 31 0.09 -56.90 24.52
CA LYS A 31 1.14 -57.87 24.15
C LYS A 31 0.86 -58.60 22.82
N THR A 32 -0.19 -58.20 22.11
CA THR A 32 -0.67 -58.87 20.90
C THR A 32 -0.78 -57.84 19.77
N PHE A 33 -2.00 -57.52 19.33
CA PHE A 33 -2.27 -56.66 18.19
C PHE A 33 -1.62 -55.27 18.31
N THR A 34 -1.72 -54.62 19.48
CA THR A 34 -1.20 -53.25 19.67
C THR A 34 0.33 -53.22 19.66
N ASP A 35 1.02 -54.25 20.15
CA ASP A 35 2.48 -54.35 20.06
C ASP A 35 2.94 -54.49 18.60
N HIS A 36 2.28 -55.36 17.84
CA HIS A 36 2.57 -55.54 16.42
C HIS A 36 2.28 -54.28 15.60
N LEU A 37 1.20 -53.57 15.91
CA LEU A 37 0.87 -52.29 15.29
C LEU A 37 1.92 -51.22 15.63
N TYR A 38 2.30 -51.09 16.90
CA TYR A 38 3.35 -50.17 17.35
C TYR A 38 4.68 -50.44 16.64
N ALA A 39 5.15 -51.68 16.65
CA ALA A 39 6.41 -52.06 16.01
C ALA A 39 6.40 -51.79 14.50
N ALA A 40 5.26 -51.98 13.84
CA ALA A 40 5.12 -51.73 12.42
C ALA A 40 5.05 -50.23 12.08
N LEU A 41 4.42 -49.40 12.93
CA LEU A 41 4.44 -47.94 12.81
C LEU A 41 5.85 -47.37 12.97
N VAL A 42 6.59 -47.85 13.97
CA VAL A 42 8.00 -47.45 14.19
C VAL A 42 8.87 -47.89 13.01
N ARG A 43 8.68 -49.10 12.49
CA ARG A 43 9.40 -49.60 11.30
C ARG A 43 9.10 -48.78 10.04
N ALA A 44 7.89 -48.24 9.92
CA ALA A 44 7.50 -47.32 8.85
C ALA A 44 8.01 -45.88 9.06
N GLY A 45 8.73 -45.60 10.15
CA GLY A 45 9.35 -44.29 10.42
C GLY A 45 8.46 -43.31 11.19
N PHE A 46 7.34 -43.78 11.77
CA PHE A 46 6.49 -42.92 12.60
C PHE A 46 6.99 -42.87 14.05
N ARG A 47 7.11 -41.65 14.60
CA ARG A 47 7.29 -41.43 16.04
C ARG A 47 5.96 -41.70 16.73
N THR A 48 5.82 -42.85 17.38
CA THR A 48 4.56 -43.28 17.98
C THR A 48 4.68 -43.28 19.50
N PHE A 49 3.73 -42.63 20.18
CA PHE A 49 3.59 -42.68 21.63
C PHE A 49 2.79 -43.93 22.04
N ARG A 50 3.34 -44.65 23.02
CA ARG A 50 2.71 -45.77 23.73
C ARG A 50 3.03 -45.61 25.22
N ASP A 51 2.02 -45.79 26.06
CA ASP A 51 2.04 -45.62 27.52
C ASP A 51 3.26 -46.24 28.24
N ASP A 52 3.69 -47.45 27.87
CA ASP A 52 4.82 -48.14 28.52
C ASP A 52 6.22 -47.59 28.15
N ASP A 53 6.36 -46.93 26.99
CA ASP A 53 7.66 -46.48 26.46
C ASP A 53 7.84 -44.95 26.51
N GLY A 54 6.75 -44.20 26.67
CA GLY A 54 6.71 -42.74 26.52
C GLY A 54 6.61 -41.93 27.81
N ILE A 55 6.36 -42.55 28.97
CA ILE A 55 6.18 -41.85 30.26
C ILE A 55 7.44 -42.00 31.12
N GLU A 56 8.07 -40.88 31.50
CA GLU A 56 9.24 -40.90 32.40
C GLU A 56 8.85 -41.37 33.81
N ARG A 57 9.69 -42.22 34.42
CA ARG A 57 9.43 -42.77 35.76
C ARG A 57 9.47 -41.66 36.81
N GLY A 58 8.32 -41.38 37.43
CA GLY A 58 8.16 -40.39 38.51
C GLY A 58 7.22 -39.23 38.18
N GLU A 59 6.78 -39.11 36.92
CA GLU A 59 5.86 -38.07 36.46
C GLU A 59 4.37 -38.43 36.64
N ASP A 60 3.50 -37.43 36.65
CA ASP A 60 2.05 -37.64 36.69
C ASP A 60 1.55 -38.22 35.36
N ILE A 61 1.08 -39.47 35.39
CA ILE A 61 0.66 -40.23 34.21
C ILE A 61 -0.43 -39.47 33.42
N LYS A 62 -1.35 -38.78 34.11
CA LYS A 62 -2.47 -38.09 33.46
C LYS A 62 -2.02 -36.84 32.70
N SER A 63 -1.11 -36.05 33.26
CA SER A 63 -0.57 -34.86 32.62
C SER A 63 0.28 -35.22 31.38
N GLU A 64 1.11 -36.25 31.47
CA GLU A 64 1.94 -36.72 30.35
C GLU A 64 1.10 -37.34 29.22
N LEU A 65 0.04 -38.09 29.53
CA LEU A 65 -0.91 -38.57 28.52
C LEU A 65 -1.63 -37.41 27.82
N GLN A 66 -2.09 -36.43 28.59
CA GLN A 66 -2.76 -35.25 28.02
C GLN A 66 -1.82 -34.49 27.09
N LYS A 67 -0.57 -34.30 27.49
CA LYS A 67 0.48 -33.68 26.69
C LYS A 67 0.78 -34.48 25.43
N ALA A 68 0.95 -35.79 25.53
CA ALA A 68 1.23 -36.67 24.40
C ALA A 68 0.07 -36.68 23.38
N ILE A 69 -1.19 -36.64 23.84
CA ILE A 69 -2.35 -36.51 22.95
C ILE A 69 -2.34 -35.17 22.22
N GLN A 70 -2.05 -34.06 22.92
CA GLN A 70 -1.97 -32.72 22.33
C GLN A 70 -0.79 -32.55 21.37
N GLU A 71 0.32 -33.23 21.63
CA GLU A 71 1.55 -33.19 20.81
C GLU A 71 1.59 -34.27 19.71
N SER A 72 0.49 -34.98 19.49
CA SER A 72 0.35 -35.98 18.43
C SER A 72 -0.46 -35.43 17.24
N ARG A 73 -0.19 -35.90 16.02
CA ARG A 73 -0.98 -35.49 14.82
C ARG A 73 -2.20 -36.37 14.59
N ILE A 74 -2.10 -37.65 14.95
CA ILE A 74 -3.18 -38.62 14.82
C ILE A 74 -3.25 -39.49 16.09
N SER A 75 -4.47 -39.75 16.57
CA SER A 75 -4.74 -40.79 17.57
C SER A 75 -5.40 -41.98 16.89
N ILE A 76 -4.82 -43.17 17.11
CA ILE A 76 -5.45 -44.45 16.76
C ILE A 76 -6.13 -44.98 18.02
N VAL A 77 -7.44 -45.19 17.95
CA VAL A 77 -8.21 -45.74 19.07
C VAL A 77 -8.56 -47.17 18.75
N VAL A 78 -7.96 -48.12 19.46
CA VAL A 78 -8.16 -49.56 19.28
C VAL A 78 -9.27 -50.02 20.22
N PHE A 79 -10.47 -50.21 19.68
CA PHE A 79 -11.62 -50.74 20.41
C PHE A 79 -11.54 -52.26 20.49
N SER A 80 -11.40 -52.77 21.71
CA SER A 80 -11.51 -54.18 22.10
C SER A 80 -12.75 -54.40 22.98
N LYS A 81 -13.08 -55.66 23.28
CA LYS A 81 -14.30 -56.02 24.02
C LYS A 81 -14.40 -55.35 25.39
N ASP A 82 -13.28 -55.21 26.11
CA ASP A 82 -13.25 -54.62 27.45
C ASP A 82 -12.70 -53.19 27.46
N TYR A 83 -12.67 -52.49 26.32
CA TYR A 83 -12.19 -51.11 26.25
C TYR A 83 -12.94 -50.16 27.21
N ALA A 84 -14.28 -50.25 27.23
CA ALA A 84 -15.12 -49.40 28.06
C ALA A 84 -15.11 -49.78 29.56
N SER A 85 -14.51 -50.92 29.95
CA SER A 85 -14.40 -51.27 31.37
C SER A 85 -13.38 -50.37 32.11
N SER A 86 -12.44 -49.76 31.38
CA SER A 86 -11.42 -48.87 31.91
C SER A 86 -11.87 -47.40 31.88
N SER A 87 -11.98 -46.78 33.05
CA SER A 87 -12.22 -45.33 33.16
C SER A 87 -11.08 -44.50 32.54
N TRP A 88 -9.85 -45.02 32.53
CA TRP A 88 -8.70 -44.36 31.92
C TRP A 88 -8.82 -44.30 30.39
N CYS A 89 -9.19 -45.41 29.75
CA CYS A 89 -9.39 -45.44 28.29
C CYS A 89 -10.54 -44.51 27.87
N LEU A 90 -11.60 -44.43 28.67
CA LEU A 90 -12.71 -43.52 28.43
C LEU A 90 -12.32 -42.04 28.64
N ASP A 91 -11.54 -41.74 29.68
CA ASP A 91 -11.02 -40.39 29.91
C ASP A 91 -10.06 -39.94 28.80
N GLU A 92 -9.16 -40.82 28.34
CA GLU A 92 -8.30 -40.58 27.17
C GLU A 92 -9.11 -40.30 25.91
N LEU A 93 -10.15 -41.09 25.65
CA LEU A 93 -11.01 -40.92 24.48
C LEU A 93 -11.67 -39.54 24.48
N VAL A 94 -12.15 -39.07 25.64
CA VAL A 94 -12.70 -37.73 25.80
C VAL A 94 -11.63 -36.67 25.49
N MET A 95 -10.40 -36.84 25.98
CA MET A 95 -9.29 -35.92 25.69
C MET A 95 -8.95 -35.90 24.19
N ILE A 96 -8.92 -37.05 23.54
CA ILE A 96 -8.66 -37.19 22.10
C ILE A 96 -9.73 -36.46 21.28
N LEU A 97 -11.01 -36.63 21.63
CA LEU A 97 -12.11 -35.95 20.93
C LEU A 97 -12.13 -34.45 21.20
N ASN A 98 -11.80 -34.02 22.40
CA ASN A 98 -11.61 -32.61 22.69
C ASN A 98 -10.48 -32.02 21.83
N CYS A 99 -9.33 -32.71 21.71
CA CYS A 99 -8.24 -32.28 20.83
C CYS A 99 -8.68 -32.24 19.36
N LYS A 100 -9.47 -33.20 18.90
CA LYS A 100 -10.06 -33.19 17.54
C LYS A 100 -10.99 -32.00 17.30
N ARG A 101 -11.73 -31.56 18.31
CA ARG A 101 -12.65 -30.42 18.20
C ARG A 101 -11.92 -29.07 18.22
N THR A 102 -10.82 -28.98 18.96
CA THR A 102 -10.08 -27.73 19.17
C THR A 102 -8.85 -27.55 18.26
N SER A 103 -8.37 -28.62 17.62
CA SER A 103 -7.18 -28.62 16.76
C SER A 103 -7.37 -29.50 15.52
N LYS A 104 -6.42 -29.48 14.57
CA LYS A 104 -6.43 -30.37 13.39
C LYS A 104 -6.03 -31.82 13.71
N HIS A 105 -6.36 -32.31 14.90
CA HIS A 105 -6.02 -33.65 15.37
C HIS A 105 -6.88 -34.70 14.68
N MET A 106 -6.24 -35.69 14.06
CA MET A 106 -6.95 -36.76 13.36
C MET A 106 -7.24 -37.92 14.30
N VAL A 107 -8.41 -38.56 14.15
CA VAL A 107 -8.77 -39.74 14.94
C VAL A 107 -9.12 -40.89 14.00
N LEU A 108 -8.47 -42.05 14.19
CA LEU A 108 -8.72 -43.28 13.45
C LEU A 108 -9.22 -44.36 14.40
N PRO A 109 -10.53 -44.67 14.42
CA PRO A 109 -11.03 -45.80 15.17
C PRO A 109 -10.71 -47.12 14.47
N VAL A 110 -10.12 -48.05 15.22
CA VAL A 110 -9.79 -49.41 14.80
C VAL A 110 -10.62 -50.35 15.66
N PHE A 111 -11.52 -51.11 15.04
CA PHE A 111 -12.41 -52.05 15.70
C PHE A 111 -11.78 -53.45 15.63
N TYR A 112 -11.23 -53.87 16.76
CA TYR A 112 -10.50 -55.14 16.92
C TYR A 112 -11.41 -56.14 17.65
N ASP A 113 -11.95 -57.11 16.91
CA ASP A 113 -12.92 -58.11 17.39
C ASP A 113 -14.17 -57.52 18.08
N VAL A 114 -14.57 -56.32 17.65
CA VAL A 114 -15.78 -55.62 18.10
C VAL A 114 -16.50 -55.03 16.90
N ASP A 115 -17.83 -55.11 16.86
CA ASP A 115 -18.59 -54.47 15.80
C ASP A 115 -18.78 -52.96 16.09
N PRO A 116 -18.57 -52.05 15.10
CA PRO A 116 -18.75 -50.61 15.31
C PRO A 116 -20.13 -50.22 15.86
N SER A 117 -21.18 -50.98 15.55
CA SER A 117 -22.53 -50.75 16.07
C SER A 117 -22.65 -51.06 17.56
N GLN A 118 -21.89 -52.02 18.09
CA GLN A 118 -21.83 -52.32 19.53
C GLN A 118 -21.19 -51.16 20.29
N VAL A 119 -20.13 -50.55 19.75
CA VAL A 119 -19.51 -49.34 20.32
C VAL A 119 -20.46 -48.13 20.23
N ARG A 120 -21.11 -47.94 19.07
CA ARG A 120 -22.00 -46.79 18.80
C ARG A 120 -23.28 -46.80 19.62
N LYS A 121 -23.89 -47.98 19.79
CA LYS A 121 -25.12 -48.17 20.55
C LYS A 121 -24.87 -48.58 22.01
N GLN A 122 -23.60 -48.76 22.39
CA GLN A 122 -23.16 -49.24 23.71
C GLN A 122 -23.90 -50.51 24.15
N MET A 123 -23.97 -51.52 23.27
CA MET A 123 -24.68 -52.78 23.51
C MET A 123 -23.70 -53.92 23.86
N GLY A 124 -24.16 -54.93 24.60
CA GLY A 124 -23.35 -56.11 24.96
C GLY A 124 -22.28 -55.77 26.00
N CYS A 125 -21.02 -56.10 25.74
CA CYS A 125 -19.93 -55.87 26.71
C CYS A 125 -19.73 -54.39 27.08
N PHE A 126 -20.06 -53.46 26.18
CA PHE A 126 -20.04 -52.02 26.46
C PHE A 126 -21.18 -51.61 27.40
N GLU A 127 -22.36 -52.23 27.27
CA GLU A 127 -23.51 -51.99 28.16
C GLU A 127 -23.18 -52.42 29.59
N GLU A 128 -22.67 -53.64 29.73
CA GLU A 128 -22.24 -54.21 31.02
C GLU A 128 -21.12 -53.40 31.69
N ALA A 129 -20.21 -52.83 30.89
CA ALA A 129 -19.16 -51.94 31.40
C ALA A 129 -19.74 -50.63 31.96
N PHE A 130 -20.69 -50.01 31.27
CA PHE A 130 -21.34 -48.79 31.75
C PHE A 130 -22.22 -49.03 32.97
N SER A 131 -22.96 -50.15 33.03
CA SER A 131 -23.72 -50.52 34.23
C SER A 131 -22.83 -50.66 35.46
N ARG A 132 -21.62 -51.20 35.31
CA ARG A 132 -20.63 -51.29 36.39
C ARG A 132 -20.13 -49.90 36.84
N HIS A 133 -19.85 -48.99 35.91
CA HIS A 133 -19.46 -47.61 36.25
C HIS A 133 -20.60 -46.87 36.96
N GLU A 134 -21.84 -47.03 36.50
CA GLU A 134 -23.03 -46.42 37.12
C GLU A 134 -23.24 -46.93 38.55
N GLN A 135 -23.20 -48.24 38.77
CA GLN A 135 -23.29 -48.86 40.11
C GLN A 135 -22.17 -48.38 41.05
N ARG A 136 -20.96 -48.17 40.53
CA ARG A 136 -19.83 -47.69 41.34
C ARG A 136 -20.09 -46.30 41.93
N PHE A 137 -20.79 -45.44 41.21
CA PHE A 137 -21.15 -44.09 41.69
C PHE A 137 -22.44 -44.06 42.52
N GLU A 138 -23.24 -45.14 42.53
CA GLU A 138 -24.46 -45.21 43.33
C GLU A 138 -24.21 -45.30 44.83
N GLY A 139 -23.06 -45.83 45.26
CA GLY A 139 -22.62 -45.95 46.65
C GLY A 139 -21.82 -44.76 47.21
N GLU A 140 -21.66 -43.67 46.46
CA GLU A 140 -20.87 -42.50 46.87
C GLU A 140 -21.74 -41.34 47.39
N THR A 141 -21.10 -40.28 47.92
CA THR A 141 -21.79 -39.07 48.42
C THR A 141 -22.64 -38.41 47.33
N VAL A 142 -23.69 -37.67 47.72
CA VAL A 142 -24.66 -37.04 46.78
C VAL A 142 -23.96 -36.19 45.70
N GLU A 143 -22.90 -35.48 46.06
CA GLU A 143 -22.10 -34.67 45.13
C GLU A 143 -21.31 -35.54 44.13
N ARG A 144 -20.61 -36.58 44.62
CA ARG A 144 -19.85 -37.50 43.76
C ARG A 144 -20.74 -38.36 42.87
N LYS A 145 -21.95 -38.69 43.33
CA LYS A 145 -22.97 -39.38 42.52
C LYS A 145 -23.44 -38.52 41.35
N LYS A 146 -23.63 -37.21 41.57
CA LYS A 146 -23.99 -36.25 40.51
C LYS A 146 -22.84 -36.06 39.52
N GLU A 147 -21.61 -35.94 40.01
CA GLU A 147 -20.39 -35.84 39.19
C GLU A 147 -20.14 -37.11 38.37
N GLY A 148 -20.25 -38.29 38.99
CA GLY A 148 -20.11 -39.59 38.34
C GLY A 148 -21.15 -39.83 37.26
N LYS A 149 -22.41 -39.46 37.50
CA LYS A 149 -23.48 -39.53 36.49
C LYS A 149 -23.20 -38.62 35.29
N GLY A 150 -22.71 -37.40 35.55
CA GLY A 150 -22.26 -36.49 34.49
C GLY A 150 -21.09 -37.06 33.68
N LYS A 151 -20.14 -37.70 34.36
CA LYS A 151 -18.96 -38.31 33.72
C LYS A 151 -19.31 -39.50 32.81
N VAL A 152 -20.23 -40.35 33.26
CA VAL A 152 -20.74 -41.48 32.45
C VAL A 152 -21.42 -40.97 31.18
N GLU A 153 -22.21 -39.90 31.25
CA GLU A 153 -22.87 -39.34 30.08
C GLU A 153 -21.86 -38.79 29.05
N VAL A 154 -20.82 -38.11 29.52
CA VAL A 154 -19.72 -37.62 28.68
C VAL A 154 -19.00 -38.79 27.98
N TRP A 155 -18.75 -39.90 28.69
CA TRP A 155 -18.15 -41.10 28.11
C TRP A 155 -19.04 -41.77 27.06
N ARG A 156 -20.36 -41.87 27.32
CA ARG A 156 -21.33 -42.42 26.37
C ARG A 156 -21.35 -41.61 25.07
N GLU A 157 -21.35 -40.29 25.17
CA GLU A 157 -21.35 -39.41 24.00
C GLU A 157 -20.03 -39.47 23.23
N ALA A 158 -18.89 -39.56 23.93
CA ALA A 158 -17.58 -39.75 23.30
C ALA A 158 -17.50 -41.04 22.45
N LEU A 159 -17.98 -42.16 22.97
CA LEU A 159 -18.03 -43.42 22.21
C LEU A 159 -18.97 -43.34 21.01
N ARG A 160 -20.12 -42.66 21.17
CA ARG A 160 -21.06 -42.44 20.07
C ARG A 160 -20.44 -41.60 18.95
N GLU A 161 -19.75 -40.51 19.31
CA GLU A 161 -19.07 -39.64 18.36
C GLU A 161 -17.97 -40.40 17.60
N VAL A 162 -17.08 -41.08 18.31
CA VAL A 162 -15.93 -41.74 17.67
C VAL A 162 -16.37 -42.93 16.81
N ALA A 163 -17.43 -43.65 17.20
CA ALA A 163 -17.98 -44.77 16.43
C ALA A 163 -18.79 -44.31 15.21
N ASN A 164 -19.13 -43.03 15.09
CA ASN A 164 -19.69 -42.44 13.88
C ASN A 164 -18.62 -42.07 12.84
N LEU A 165 -17.34 -42.14 13.20
CA LEU A 165 -16.25 -41.91 12.25
C LEU A 165 -16.02 -43.15 11.37
N ALA A 166 -15.58 -42.93 10.14
CA ALA A 166 -15.16 -44.00 9.25
C ALA A 166 -13.88 -44.68 9.80
N GLY A 167 -14.07 -45.82 10.46
CA GLY A 167 -13.00 -46.62 11.04
C GLY A 167 -12.60 -47.85 10.23
N MET A 168 -11.68 -48.63 10.77
CA MET A 168 -11.19 -49.86 10.18
C MET A 168 -11.67 -51.06 11.01
N ASN A 169 -12.24 -52.06 10.36
CA ASN A 169 -12.81 -53.24 11.02
C ASN A 169 -12.08 -54.51 10.57
N LEU A 170 -11.51 -55.26 11.51
CA LEU A 170 -10.67 -56.43 11.24
C LEU A 170 -11.37 -57.51 10.38
N PRO A 171 -12.60 -57.97 10.69
CA PRO A 171 -13.27 -59.04 9.94
C PRO A 171 -13.61 -58.61 8.50
N ASN A 172 -14.01 -57.36 8.29
CA ASN A 172 -14.50 -56.89 6.99
C ASN A 172 -13.38 -56.46 6.03
N GLN A 173 -12.20 -56.10 6.55
CA GLN A 173 -11.15 -55.48 5.74
C GLN A 173 -9.95 -56.39 5.46
N ALA A 174 -9.77 -57.50 6.16
CA ALA A 174 -8.58 -58.35 5.99
C ALA A 174 -8.86 -59.86 6.10
N ASP A 175 -10.11 -60.29 5.95
CA ASP A 175 -10.55 -61.69 6.15
C ASP A 175 -10.12 -62.24 7.53
N GLY A 176 -9.99 -61.37 8.54
CA GLY A 176 -9.53 -61.73 9.89
C GLY A 176 -8.00 -61.84 10.07
N TYR A 177 -7.17 -61.63 9.04
CA TYR A 177 -5.70 -61.69 9.19
C TYR A 177 -5.11 -60.38 9.72
N GLU A 178 -4.61 -60.39 10.96
CA GLU A 178 -4.03 -59.23 11.65
C GLU A 178 -2.87 -58.59 10.89
N SER A 179 -1.94 -59.37 10.35
CA SER A 179 -0.76 -58.83 9.66
C SER A 179 -1.12 -58.00 8.42
N ARG A 180 -2.09 -58.46 7.63
CA ARG A 180 -2.63 -57.72 6.47
C ARG A 180 -3.38 -56.47 6.92
N PHE A 181 -4.12 -56.57 8.02
CA PHE A 181 -4.86 -55.45 8.59
C PHE A 181 -3.92 -54.34 9.07
N ILE A 182 -2.85 -54.69 9.80
CA ILE A 182 -1.81 -53.75 10.24
C ILE A 182 -1.17 -53.04 9.04
N GLN A 183 -0.83 -53.76 7.96
CA GLN A 183 -0.28 -53.14 6.75
C GLN A 183 -1.26 -52.16 6.10
N LYS A 184 -2.56 -52.46 6.10
CA LYS A 184 -3.60 -51.51 5.63
C LYS A 184 -3.67 -50.28 6.52
N ILE A 185 -3.59 -50.45 7.84
CA ILE A 185 -3.57 -49.33 8.80
C ILE A 185 -2.37 -48.41 8.54
N ILE A 186 -1.17 -48.97 8.38
CA ILE A 186 0.05 -48.20 8.07
C ILE A 186 -0.13 -47.42 6.78
N LYS A 187 -0.65 -48.05 5.72
CA LYS A 187 -0.89 -47.36 4.45
C LYS A 187 -1.86 -46.18 4.58
N VAL A 188 -2.96 -46.36 5.33
CA VAL A 188 -3.91 -45.27 5.60
C VAL A 188 -3.26 -44.12 6.38
N ILE A 189 -2.33 -44.44 7.28
CA ILE A 189 -1.58 -43.46 8.06
C ILE A 189 -0.54 -42.75 7.20
N GLU A 190 0.19 -43.50 6.36
CA GLU A 190 1.09 -42.95 5.34
C GLU A 190 0.35 -41.99 4.44
N ASP A 191 -0.78 -42.36 3.83
CA ASP A 191 -1.56 -41.46 2.96
C ASP A 191 -2.03 -40.19 3.69
N LYS A 192 -2.37 -40.29 4.98
CA LYS A 192 -2.84 -39.17 5.80
C LYS A 192 -1.71 -38.27 6.30
N LEU A 193 -0.53 -38.83 6.60
CA LEU A 193 0.65 -38.10 7.10
C LEU A 193 1.60 -37.66 5.97
N SER A 194 1.57 -38.30 4.80
CA SER A 194 2.44 -38.06 3.62
C SER A 194 2.09 -36.80 2.82
N ARG A 195 1.11 -36.00 3.28
CA ARG A 195 0.99 -34.60 2.87
C ARG A 195 2.26 -33.89 3.32
N THR A 196 3.29 -33.96 2.47
CA THR A 196 4.63 -33.46 2.72
C THR A 196 4.53 -31.94 2.79
N VAL A 197 4.39 -31.42 4.00
CA VAL A 197 4.38 -29.98 4.25
C VAL A 197 5.75 -29.46 3.79
N LEU A 198 5.76 -28.57 2.81
CA LEU A 198 7.01 -28.00 2.30
C LEU A 198 7.65 -27.17 3.42
N ASP A 199 8.96 -27.32 3.61
CA ASP A 199 9.71 -26.48 4.53
C ASP A 199 9.65 -25.01 4.09
N ILE A 200 9.03 -24.19 4.94
CA ILE A 200 8.93 -22.73 4.78
C ILE A 200 10.14 -22.11 5.48
N ALA A 201 10.59 -20.95 5.02
CA ALA A 201 11.70 -20.23 5.64
C ALA A 201 11.51 -20.11 7.17
N PRO A 202 12.58 -20.23 7.99
CA PRO A 202 12.49 -20.27 9.45
C PRO A 202 11.77 -19.08 10.07
N TYR A 203 11.85 -17.92 9.41
CA TYR A 203 11.26 -16.66 9.87
C TYR A 203 10.30 -16.10 8.79
N PRO A 204 9.00 -16.45 8.83
CA PRO A 204 8.03 -16.03 7.82
C PRO A 204 7.53 -14.60 8.05
N ILE A 205 8.43 -13.61 7.99
CA ILE A 205 8.09 -12.19 8.15
C ILE A 205 7.44 -11.63 6.87
N GLY A 206 6.35 -10.88 7.03
CA GLY A 206 5.69 -10.17 5.92
C GLY A 206 5.04 -11.07 4.86
N ILE A 207 4.92 -12.38 5.12
CA ILE A 207 4.32 -13.33 4.17
C ILE A 207 2.80 -13.10 4.07
N HIS A 208 2.12 -12.93 5.21
CA HIS A 208 0.65 -12.81 5.24
C HIS A 208 0.17 -11.64 4.37
N SER A 209 0.69 -10.43 4.61
CA SER A 209 0.34 -9.21 3.88
C SER A 209 0.51 -9.36 2.36
N ARG A 210 1.58 -10.04 1.92
CA ARG A 210 1.89 -10.24 0.49
C ARG A 210 1.15 -11.42 -0.13
N SER A 211 0.59 -12.30 0.68
CA SER A 211 -0.10 -13.52 0.22
C SER A 211 -1.63 -13.40 0.25
N GLU A 212 -2.19 -12.44 0.99
CA GLU A 212 -3.63 -12.28 1.23
C GLU A 212 -4.46 -12.25 -0.06
N ASN A 213 -4.10 -11.40 -1.02
CA ASN A 213 -4.81 -11.30 -2.29
C ASN A 213 -4.74 -12.56 -3.16
N ILE A 214 -3.65 -13.32 -3.03
CA ILE A 214 -3.47 -14.59 -3.75
C ILE A 214 -4.27 -15.69 -3.03
N GLN A 215 -4.27 -15.67 -1.70
CA GLN A 215 -5.08 -16.58 -0.88
C GLN A 215 -6.55 -16.39 -1.24
N LEU A 216 -7.10 -15.17 -1.16
CA LEU A 216 -8.49 -14.88 -1.54
C LEU A 216 -8.85 -15.40 -2.94
N TRP A 217 -7.93 -15.35 -3.90
CA TRP A 217 -8.15 -15.92 -5.23
C TRP A 217 -8.11 -17.45 -5.29
N LEU A 218 -7.27 -18.10 -4.48
CA LEU A 218 -7.34 -19.54 -4.27
C LEU A 218 -8.64 -19.94 -3.55
N GLU A 219 -9.23 -19.02 -2.78
CA GLU A 219 -10.44 -19.24 -2.00
C GLU A 219 -11.76 -18.85 -2.68
N ASP A 220 -11.70 -18.23 -3.85
CA ASP A 220 -12.81 -17.50 -4.50
C ASP A 220 -14.06 -18.33 -4.85
N GLY A 221 -14.01 -19.65 -4.66
CA GLY A 221 -15.11 -20.56 -4.95
C GLY A 221 -15.43 -20.69 -6.44
N SER A 222 -14.61 -20.13 -7.33
CA SER A 222 -14.83 -20.17 -8.77
C SER A 222 -14.75 -21.60 -9.30
N THR A 223 -15.64 -21.91 -10.24
CA THR A 223 -15.63 -23.15 -11.02
C THR A 223 -14.75 -23.04 -12.26
N ASP A 224 -14.17 -21.88 -12.57
CA ASP A 224 -13.28 -21.73 -13.72
C ASP A 224 -11.85 -22.19 -13.39
N VAL A 225 -11.11 -22.59 -14.42
CA VAL A 225 -9.66 -22.85 -14.31
C VAL A 225 -8.96 -21.52 -14.10
N GLY A 226 -8.24 -21.38 -12.99
CA GLY A 226 -7.51 -20.16 -12.67
C GLY A 226 -6.01 -20.31 -12.85
N ILE A 227 -5.37 -19.41 -13.59
CA ILE A 227 -3.91 -19.29 -13.66
C ILE A 227 -3.48 -17.98 -13.01
N ALA A 228 -2.51 -18.03 -12.12
CA ALA A 228 -1.90 -16.83 -11.55
C ALA A 228 -0.38 -16.93 -11.62
N ALA A 229 0.31 -15.81 -11.88
CA ALA A 229 1.73 -15.72 -11.58
C ALA A 229 2.07 -14.75 -10.47
N ILE A 230 3.03 -15.18 -9.66
CA ILE A 230 3.73 -14.38 -8.67
C ILE A 230 5.03 -13.90 -9.31
N CYS A 231 5.10 -12.60 -9.60
CA CYS A 231 6.21 -11.98 -10.33
C CYS A 231 7.03 -11.05 -9.44
N GLY A 232 8.31 -10.90 -9.77
CA GLY A 232 9.20 -9.94 -9.11
C GLY A 232 10.67 -10.26 -9.29
N MET A 233 11.52 -9.35 -8.81
CA MET A 233 12.98 -9.47 -8.86
C MET A 233 13.51 -10.75 -8.17
N GLY A 234 14.70 -11.20 -8.56
CA GLY A 234 15.40 -12.30 -7.88
C GLY A 234 15.56 -12.02 -6.37
N GLY A 235 15.25 -12.99 -5.51
CA GLY A 235 15.43 -12.86 -4.06
C GLY A 235 14.30 -12.15 -3.29
N ILE A 236 13.23 -11.72 -3.97
CA ILE A 236 12.08 -11.03 -3.34
C ILE A 236 11.17 -11.93 -2.47
N GLY A 237 11.33 -13.26 -2.51
CA GLY A 237 10.54 -14.20 -1.69
C GLY A 237 9.39 -14.92 -2.42
N LYS A 238 9.33 -14.88 -3.76
CA LYS A 238 8.31 -15.60 -4.57
C LYS A 238 8.11 -17.06 -4.18
N THR A 239 9.20 -17.84 -4.17
CA THR A 239 9.19 -19.27 -3.81
C THR A 239 8.67 -19.48 -2.38
N THR A 240 9.04 -18.60 -1.45
CA THR A 240 8.59 -18.69 -0.05
C THR A 240 7.07 -18.48 0.07
N ILE A 241 6.53 -17.48 -0.63
CA ILE A 241 5.09 -17.22 -0.66
C ILE A 241 4.34 -18.37 -1.36
N ALA A 242 4.87 -18.88 -2.47
CA ALA A 242 4.27 -20.01 -3.17
C ALA A 242 4.22 -21.29 -2.31
N LYS A 243 5.28 -21.59 -1.56
CA LYS A 243 5.29 -22.70 -0.59
C LYS A 243 4.26 -22.51 0.53
N TYR A 244 4.16 -21.29 1.07
CA TYR A 244 3.18 -20.95 2.11
C TYR A 244 1.75 -21.17 1.61
N LEU A 245 1.41 -20.63 0.44
CA LEU A 245 0.10 -20.78 -0.19
C LEU A 245 -0.21 -22.24 -0.53
N TYR A 246 0.78 -22.99 -1.02
CA TYR A 246 0.62 -24.41 -1.29
C TYR A 246 0.23 -25.18 -0.03
N ASN A 247 1.01 -25.03 1.05
CA ASN A 247 0.78 -25.71 2.32
C ASN A 247 -0.59 -25.39 2.94
N LEU A 248 -1.04 -24.13 2.84
CA LEU A 248 -2.35 -23.71 3.35
C LEU A 248 -3.52 -24.37 2.64
N ASN A 249 -3.38 -24.65 1.34
CA ASN A 249 -4.49 -25.06 0.48
C ASN A 249 -4.49 -26.55 0.10
N LEU A 250 -3.54 -27.35 0.60
CA LEU A 250 -3.43 -28.79 0.32
C LEU A 250 -4.74 -29.58 0.51
N SER A 251 -5.56 -29.23 1.51
CA SER A 251 -6.80 -29.96 1.80
C SER A 251 -7.98 -29.59 0.91
N ARG A 252 -7.87 -28.53 0.10
CA ARG A 252 -8.99 -28.00 -0.71
C ARG A 252 -9.07 -28.59 -2.12
N PHE A 253 -8.03 -29.30 -2.53
CA PHE A 253 -7.87 -29.87 -3.86
C PHE A 253 -7.72 -31.38 -3.76
N GLU A 254 -8.19 -32.10 -4.79
CA GLU A 254 -8.15 -33.56 -4.85
C GLU A 254 -6.75 -34.08 -5.21
N GLY A 255 -5.95 -33.26 -5.89
CA GLY A 255 -4.54 -33.50 -6.15
C GLY A 255 -3.77 -32.19 -6.07
N SER A 256 -2.53 -32.26 -5.61
CA SER A 256 -1.67 -31.08 -5.48
C SER A 256 -0.22 -31.44 -5.80
N SER A 257 0.48 -30.58 -6.53
CA SER A 257 1.91 -30.77 -6.82
C SER A 257 2.66 -29.44 -6.76
N PHE A 258 3.87 -29.48 -6.20
CA PHE A 258 4.80 -28.36 -6.17
C PHE A 258 6.08 -28.74 -6.93
N LEU A 259 6.25 -28.16 -8.12
CA LEU A 259 7.42 -28.37 -8.96
C LEU A 259 8.43 -27.25 -8.69
N ALA A 260 9.46 -27.57 -7.89
CA ALA A 260 10.49 -26.62 -7.48
C ALA A 260 11.53 -26.37 -8.58
N ASN A 261 12.06 -25.15 -8.68
CA ASN A 261 13.21 -24.79 -9.52
C ASN A 261 13.10 -25.23 -11.00
N VAL A 262 11.92 -25.03 -11.62
CA VAL A 262 11.62 -25.47 -13.00
C VAL A 262 12.69 -25.02 -13.99
N ARG A 263 13.17 -23.76 -13.90
CA ARG A 263 14.26 -23.25 -14.75
C ARG A 263 15.51 -24.12 -14.71
N GLU A 264 15.96 -24.49 -13.51
CA GLU A 264 17.23 -25.22 -13.34
C GLU A 264 17.09 -26.68 -13.73
N ILE A 265 15.97 -27.31 -13.37
CA ILE A 265 15.71 -28.71 -13.72
C ILE A 265 15.53 -28.86 -15.22
N ALA A 266 14.81 -27.96 -15.88
CA ALA A 266 14.58 -28.03 -17.33
C ALA A 266 15.87 -27.92 -18.18
N LYS A 267 16.97 -27.38 -17.62
CA LYS A 267 18.29 -27.32 -18.29
C LYS A 267 19.07 -28.63 -18.21
N GLN A 268 18.67 -29.56 -17.34
CA GLN A 268 19.30 -30.87 -17.19
C GLN A 268 18.83 -31.85 -18.27
N GLN A 269 19.63 -32.87 -18.54
CA GLN A 269 19.24 -33.97 -19.42
C GLN A 269 17.99 -34.68 -18.85
N ASP A 270 16.97 -34.87 -19.69
CA ASP A 270 15.65 -35.40 -19.33
C ASP A 270 14.93 -34.63 -18.20
N GLY A 271 15.32 -33.37 -17.96
CA GLY A 271 14.78 -32.54 -16.88
C GLY A 271 13.28 -32.30 -16.97
N LEU A 272 12.75 -32.07 -18.17
CA LEU A 272 11.31 -31.89 -18.40
C LEU A 272 10.53 -33.18 -18.11
N ILE A 273 11.06 -34.34 -18.52
CA ILE A 273 10.46 -35.65 -18.22
C ILE A 273 10.46 -35.90 -16.71
N ARG A 274 11.52 -35.48 -16.00
CA ARG A 274 11.59 -35.58 -14.53
C ARG A 274 10.49 -34.75 -13.86
N LEU A 275 10.22 -33.53 -14.34
CA LEU A 275 9.14 -32.68 -13.83
C LEU A 275 7.77 -33.32 -14.09
N GLN A 276 7.53 -33.88 -15.28
CA GLN A 276 6.28 -34.58 -15.61
C GLN A 276 6.06 -35.82 -14.74
N ARG A 277 7.12 -36.62 -14.51
CA ARG A 277 7.06 -37.79 -13.61
C ARG A 277 6.74 -37.37 -12.16
N GLN A 278 7.32 -36.27 -11.69
CA GLN A 278 7.02 -35.73 -10.36
C GLN A 278 5.56 -35.30 -10.26
N LEU A 279 5.07 -34.51 -11.22
CA LEU A 279 3.68 -34.04 -11.26
C LEU A 279 2.69 -35.21 -11.22
N LEU A 280 2.91 -36.24 -12.05
CA LEU A 280 2.08 -37.44 -12.05
C LEU A 280 2.14 -38.21 -10.74
N SER A 281 3.34 -38.39 -10.18
CA SER A 281 3.51 -39.05 -8.89
C SER A 281 2.75 -38.32 -7.79
N ASP A 282 2.80 -36.99 -7.75
CA ASP A 282 2.13 -36.18 -6.74
C ASP A 282 0.60 -36.25 -6.88
N ILE A 283 0.07 -36.20 -8.11
CA ILE A 283 -1.39 -36.27 -8.37
C ILE A 283 -1.95 -37.70 -8.20
N LEU A 284 -1.15 -38.72 -8.43
CA LEU A 284 -1.53 -40.14 -8.34
C LEU A 284 -1.17 -40.79 -7.00
N ASN A 285 -0.90 -40.00 -5.96
CA ASN A 285 -0.57 -40.45 -4.60
C ASN A 285 0.62 -41.45 -4.57
N GLY A 286 1.73 -41.10 -5.22
CA GLY A 286 2.99 -41.86 -5.20
C GLY A 286 3.09 -43.00 -6.21
N ARG A 287 2.10 -43.21 -7.08
CA ARG A 287 2.20 -44.19 -8.17
C ARG A 287 3.23 -43.74 -9.20
N LYS A 288 4.26 -44.57 -9.41
CA LYS A 288 5.32 -44.30 -10.39
C LYS A 288 4.87 -44.71 -11.80
N GLU A 289 4.66 -43.70 -12.65
CA GLU A 289 4.43 -43.87 -14.08
C GLU A 289 5.76 -43.88 -14.85
N LYS A 290 5.87 -44.75 -15.87
CA LYS A 290 6.99 -44.73 -16.80
C LYS A 290 6.68 -43.73 -17.91
N ILE A 291 7.60 -42.80 -18.18
CA ILE A 291 7.48 -41.80 -19.25
C ILE A 291 8.77 -41.82 -20.03
N TYR A 292 8.72 -42.02 -21.35
CA TYR A 292 9.88 -42.14 -22.21
C TYR A 292 10.08 -40.92 -23.12
N SER A 293 9.05 -40.10 -23.30
CA SER A 293 9.11 -38.85 -24.06
C SER A 293 8.27 -37.75 -23.41
N VAL A 294 8.55 -36.50 -23.76
CA VAL A 294 7.78 -35.33 -23.30
C VAL A 294 6.31 -35.43 -23.73
N ASP A 295 6.07 -35.79 -24.99
CA ASP A 295 4.71 -35.88 -25.55
C ASP A 295 3.87 -36.96 -24.86
N GLU A 296 4.48 -38.12 -24.58
CA GLU A 296 3.85 -39.17 -23.78
C GLU A 296 3.49 -38.65 -22.38
N GLY A 297 4.38 -37.88 -21.76
CA GLY A 297 4.14 -37.26 -20.45
C GLY A 297 2.96 -36.30 -20.46
N ILE A 298 2.83 -35.44 -21.49
CA ILE A 298 1.70 -34.51 -21.64
C ILE A 298 0.37 -35.27 -21.71
N ILE A 299 0.31 -36.34 -22.52
CA ILE A 299 -0.91 -37.16 -22.66
C ILE A 299 -1.27 -37.82 -21.33
N LYS A 300 -0.29 -38.41 -20.63
CA LYS A 300 -0.54 -39.07 -19.34
C LYS A 300 -0.97 -38.09 -18.25
N ILE A 301 -0.38 -36.90 -18.24
CA ILE A 301 -0.80 -35.80 -17.36
C ILE A 301 -2.26 -35.47 -17.65
N ARG A 302 -2.64 -35.28 -18.93
CA ARG A 302 -4.04 -35.06 -19.35
C ARG A 302 -5.01 -36.05 -18.81
N ASP A 303 -4.74 -37.30 -19.04
CA ASP A 303 -5.68 -38.34 -18.65
C ASP A 303 -5.78 -38.42 -17.11
N SER A 304 -4.77 -37.94 -16.36
CA SER A 304 -4.75 -37.90 -14.90
C SER A 304 -5.44 -36.68 -14.27
N ILE A 305 -5.49 -35.53 -14.95
CA ILE A 305 -6.12 -34.30 -14.41
C ILE A 305 -7.50 -33.97 -14.98
N CYS A 306 -7.91 -34.54 -16.11
CA CYS A 306 -9.16 -34.15 -16.80
C CYS A 306 -10.47 -34.38 -16.01
N GLY A 307 -10.40 -34.99 -14.82
CA GLY A 307 -11.55 -35.25 -13.95
C GLY A 307 -11.29 -34.96 -12.46
N LYS A 308 -10.24 -34.19 -12.12
CA LYS A 308 -9.86 -33.90 -10.73
C LYS A 308 -9.59 -32.43 -10.52
N LYS A 309 -10.13 -31.86 -9.46
CA LYS A 309 -9.81 -30.49 -9.04
C LYS A 309 -8.39 -30.44 -8.45
N VAL A 310 -7.43 -29.80 -9.13
CA VAL A 310 -6.02 -29.78 -8.72
C VAL A 310 -5.45 -28.41 -8.38
N LEU A 311 -4.42 -28.41 -7.53
CA LEU A 311 -3.55 -27.26 -7.28
C LEU A 311 -2.13 -27.56 -7.77
N ILE A 312 -1.66 -26.85 -8.79
CA ILE A 312 -0.31 -27.03 -9.34
C ILE A 312 0.49 -25.75 -9.11
N VAL A 313 1.66 -25.88 -8.51
CA VAL A 313 2.59 -24.76 -8.32
C VAL A 313 3.87 -25.02 -9.12
N LEU A 314 4.16 -24.12 -10.06
CA LEU A 314 5.36 -24.14 -10.89
C LEU A 314 6.32 -23.05 -10.42
N ASP A 315 7.39 -23.43 -9.73
CA ASP A 315 8.33 -22.48 -9.14
C ASP A 315 9.52 -22.18 -10.05
N ASP A 316 9.82 -20.90 -10.23
CA ASP A 316 10.94 -20.33 -10.98
C ASP A 316 10.92 -20.70 -12.48
N VAL A 317 9.78 -20.45 -13.14
CA VAL A 317 9.61 -20.64 -14.59
C VAL A 317 10.28 -19.50 -15.37
N GLU A 318 11.06 -19.83 -16.41
CA GLU A 318 11.84 -18.87 -17.21
C GLU A 318 11.32 -18.72 -18.65
N LYS A 319 10.79 -19.80 -19.25
CA LYS A 319 10.35 -19.86 -20.66
C LYS A 319 8.95 -20.45 -20.79
N ARG A 320 8.22 -20.06 -21.84
CA ARG A 320 6.88 -20.58 -22.13
C ARG A 320 6.89 -22.08 -22.44
N ASP A 321 7.89 -22.56 -23.18
CA ASP A 321 8.02 -23.99 -23.50
C ASP A 321 8.06 -24.89 -22.24
N GLN A 322 8.58 -24.38 -21.12
CA GLN A 322 8.60 -25.10 -19.84
C GLN A 322 7.18 -25.25 -19.27
N LEU A 323 6.35 -24.23 -19.42
CA LEU A 323 4.94 -24.25 -19.01
C LEU A 323 4.15 -25.22 -19.89
N ASP A 324 4.28 -25.06 -21.21
CA ASP A 324 3.54 -25.85 -22.20
C ASP A 324 3.93 -27.34 -22.13
N THR A 325 5.19 -27.65 -21.83
CA THR A 325 5.67 -29.03 -21.63
C THR A 325 5.08 -29.70 -20.38
N VAL A 326 4.84 -28.93 -19.31
CA VAL A 326 4.38 -29.48 -18.03
C VAL A 326 2.85 -29.54 -17.95
N LEU A 327 2.14 -28.58 -18.55
CA LEU A 327 0.69 -28.45 -18.44
C LEU A 327 -0.08 -28.62 -19.76
N GLY A 328 0.59 -28.59 -20.93
CA GLY A 328 -0.06 -28.53 -22.23
C GLY A 328 -0.88 -27.26 -22.45
N MET A 329 -1.76 -27.26 -23.48
CA MET A 329 -2.77 -26.20 -23.66
C MET A 329 -3.77 -26.24 -22.49
N CYS A 330 -4.14 -25.10 -21.90
CA CYS A 330 -4.94 -25.07 -20.65
C CYS A 330 -6.40 -25.56 -20.78
N ASP A 331 -6.82 -25.93 -22.00
CA ASP A 331 -8.22 -26.20 -22.37
C ASP A 331 -8.78 -27.51 -21.79
N TRP A 332 -7.93 -28.40 -21.27
CA TRP A 332 -8.31 -29.71 -20.72
C TRP A 332 -8.18 -29.81 -19.18
N ILE A 333 -7.93 -28.69 -18.51
CA ILE A 333 -7.84 -28.66 -17.05
C ILE A 333 -9.25 -28.68 -16.45
N PHE A 334 -9.46 -29.51 -15.42
CA PHE A 334 -10.77 -29.65 -14.80
C PHE A 334 -11.24 -28.34 -14.12
N PRO A 335 -12.52 -27.93 -14.30
CA PRO A 335 -13.14 -26.79 -13.65
C PRO A 335 -12.82 -26.65 -12.15
N GLY A 336 -12.45 -25.45 -11.71
CA GLY A 336 -12.09 -25.13 -10.33
C GLY A 336 -10.64 -25.44 -9.95
N SER A 337 -9.84 -25.98 -10.87
CA SER A 337 -8.39 -26.15 -10.67
C SER A 337 -7.65 -24.81 -10.67
N LYS A 338 -6.56 -24.73 -9.90
CA LYS A 338 -5.75 -23.51 -9.77
C LYS A 338 -4.29 -23.81 -10.07
N ILE A 339 -3.67 -22.98 -10.89
CA ILE A 339 -2.24 -23.04 -11.23
C ILE A 339 -1.56 -21.76 -10.74
N VAL A 340 -0.49 -21.91 -9.97
CA VAL A 340 0.34 -20.80 -9.50
C VAL A 340 1.72 -20.92 -10.11
N ILE A 341 2.18 -19.89 -10.80
CA ILE A 341 3.49 -19.82 -11.44
C ILE A 341 4.33 -18.80 -10.69
N THR A 342 5.55 -19.12 -10.26
CA THR A 342 6.49 -18.09 -9.82
C THR A 342 7.48 -17.80 -10.94
N THR A 343 7.70 -16.53 -11.25
CA THR A 343 8.62 -16.15 -12.32
C THR A 343 9.30 -14.81 -12.07
N ARG A 344 10.45 -14.62 -12.73
CA ARG A 344 11.14 -13.33 -12.86
C ARG A 344 10.84 -12.66 -14.20
N HIS A 345 9.99 -13.27 -15.03
CA HIS A 345 9.65 -12.78 -16.35
C HIS A 345 8.13 -12.60 -16.47
N GLU A 346 7.68 -11.39 -16.19
CA GLU A 346 6.27 -11.02 -16.25
C GLU A 346 5.68 -11.16 -17.67
N GLY A 347 6.49 -10.89 -18.69
CA GLY A 347 6.10 -11.02 -20.09
C GLY A 347 5.66 -12.44 -20.51
N LEU A 348 5.98 -13.48 -19.73
CA LEU A 348 5.57 -14.87 -20.03
C LEU A 348 4.06 -15.06 -20.12
N LEU A 349 3.27 -14.22 -19.43
CA LEU A 349 1.82 -14.39 -19.33
C LEU A 349 1.00 -13.50 -20.25
N LYS A 350 1.60 -12.55 -20.97
CA LYS A 350 0.87 -11.52 -21.74
C LYS A 350 -0.10 -12.07 -22.81
N ASN A 351 -0.02 -13.37 -23.15
CA ASN A 351 -0.85 -14.05 -24.15
C ASN A 351 -1.62 -15.26 -23.57
N ILE A 352 -1.89 -15.28 -22.26
CA ILE A 352 -2.73 -16.29 -21.60
C ILE A 352 -3.99 -15.59 -21.09
N GLU A 353 -5.12 -15.77 -21.80
CA GLU A 353 -6.40 -15.06 -21.58
C GLU A 353 -6.97 -15.17 -20.15
N VAL A 354 -6.54 -16.17 -19.36
CA VAL A 354 -7.10 -16.49 -18.03
C VAL A 354 -6.12 -16.20 -16.88
N SER A 355 -5.07 -15.39 -17.12
CA SER A 355 -3.97 -15.23 -16.16
C SER A 355 -4.05 -13.95 -15.30
N LYS A 356 -3.97 -14.10 -13.96
CA LYS A 356 -3.76 -13.00 -13.01
C LYS A 356 -2.28 -12.80 -12.71
N VAL A 357 -1.81 -11.56 -12.63
CA VAL A 357 -0.40 -11.25 -12.30
C VAL A 357 -0.33 -10.54 -10.95
N TYR A 358 0.37 -11.16 -10.00
CA TYR A 358 0.65 -10.61 -8.67
C TYR A 358 2.11 -10.18 -8.59
N ARG A 359 2.35 -8.86 -8.61
CA ARG A 359 3.70 -8.28 -8.44
C ARG A 359 4.01 -8.16 -6.95
N LEU A 360 5.09 -8.79 -6.49
CA LEU A 360 5.49 -8.72 -5.09
C LEU A 360 6.24 -7.42 -4.77
N GLU A 361 5.94 -6.89 -3.58
CA GLU A 361 6.59 -5.72 -3.01
C GLU A 361 7.75 -6.13 -2.08
N ILE A 362 8.77 -5.28 -1.99
CA ILE A 362 9.87 -5.40 -1.02
C ILE A 362 9.36 -5.33 0.42
N LEU A 363 10.14 -5.84 1.38
CA LEU A 363 9.87 -5.67 2.81
C LEU A 363 9.96 -4.19 3.19
N ASP A 364 9.04 -3.74 4.05
CA ASP A 364 9.17 -2.41 4.65
C ASP A 364 10.35 -2.38 5.66
N SER A 365 10.68 -1.19 6.17
CA SER A 365 11.82 -1.03 7.07
C SER A 365 11.68 -1.82 8.37
N GLU A 366 10.47 -1.94 8.93
CA GLU A 366 10.22 -2.66 10.19
C GLU A 366 10.30 -4.17 9.98
N GLU A 367 9.62 -4.68 8.95
CA GLU A 367 9.70 -6.07 8.52
C GLU A 367 11.13 -6.49 8.20
N SER A 368 11.87 -5.61 7.52
CA SER A 368 13.27 -5.85 7.15
C SER A 368 14.18 -5.91 8.37
N LEU A 369 14.00 -4.99 9.32
CA LEU A 369 14.77 -4.97 10.57
C LEU A 369 14.48 -6.20 11.41
N LYS A 370 13.22 -6.61 11.49
CA LYS A 370 12.80 -7.83 12.20
C LYS A 370 13.41 -9.08 11.56
N LEU A 371 13.33 -9.22 10.24
CA LEU A 371 13.93 -10.36 9.52
C LEU A 371 15.45 -10.38 9.68
N PHE A 372 16.10 -9.22 9.57
CA PHE A 372 17.54 -9.08 9.80
C PHE A 372 17.92 -9.52 11.20
N SER A 373 17.20 -9.02 12.21
CA SER A 373 17.49 -9.28 13.63
C SER A 373 17.35 -10.76 13.97
N LEU A 374 16.36 -11.44 13.39
CA LEU A 374 16.19 -12.88 13.59
C LEU A 374 17.37 -13.67 13.03
N HIS A 375 17.91 -13.26 11.89
CA HIS A 375 19.08 -13.91 11.29
C HIS A 375 20.42 -13.52 11.92
N ALA A 376 20.55 -12.31 12.46
CA ALA A 376 21.79 -11.81 13.05
C ALA A 376 21.91 -12.16 14.55
N PHE A 377 20.82 -12.02 15.30
CA PHE A 377 20.78 -12.11 16.77
C PHE A 377 19.90 -13.25 17.31
N GLY A 378 19.03 -13.84 16.47
CA GLY A 378 18.07 -14.85 16.92
C GLY A 378 16.82 -14.30 17.61
N GLN A 379 16.65 -12.97 17.62
CA GLN A 379 15.52 -12.25 18.24
C GLN A 379 14.92 -11.23 17.26
N ASN A 380 13.70 -10.74 17.54
CA ASN A 380 12.94 -9.91 16.62
C ASN A 380 13.36 -8.42 16.59
N HIS A 381 14.35 -8.01 17.40
CA HIS A 381 14.89 -6.66 17.44
C HIS A 381 16.43 -6.68 17.56
N PRO A 382 17.14 -5.64 17.10
CA PRO A 382 18.58 -5.53 17.33
C PRO A 382 18.91 -5.44 18.82
N ILE A 383 20.14 -5.82 19.16
CA ILE A 383 20.72 -5.48 20.47
C ILE A 383 21.07 -3.98 20.42
N ASP A 384 20.86 -3.23 21.51
CA ASP A 384 20.92 -1.75 21.54
C ASP A 384 22.20 -1.18 20.90
N ASP A 385 23.38 -1.71 21.24
CA ASP A 385 24.68 -1.27 20.69
C ASP A 385 24.82 -1.49 19.16
N TYR A 386 23.98 -2.35 18.58
CA TYR A 386 23.98 -2.71 17.16
C TYR A 386 22.85 -2.06 16.37
N MET A 387 21.97 -1.26 17.00
CA MET A 387 20.79 -0.69 16.36
C MET A 387 21.15 0.12 15.11
N GLU A 388 22.04 1.12 15.25
CA GLU A 388 22.46 1.99 14.14
C GLU A 388 23.15 1.19 13.01
N ALA A 389 23.97 0.20 13.35
CA ALA A 389 24.62 -0.64 12.36
C ALA A 389 23.62 -1.56 11.64
N SER A 390 22.63 -2.09 12.35
CA SER A 390 21.55 -2.92 11.80
C SER A 390 20.70 -2.13 10.82
N GLU A 391 20.31 -0.90 11.18
CA GLU A 391 19.60 0.00 10.27
C GLU A 391 20.41 0.28 9.01
N LYS A 392 21.72 0.53 9.11
CA LYS A 392 22.60 0.72 7.95
C LYS A 392 22.65 -0.51 7.03
N VAL A 393 22.72 -1.72 7.60
CA VAL A 393 22.70 -2.97 6.82
C VAL A 393 21.34 -3.17 6.13
N VAL A 394 20.25 -2.96 6.84
CA VAL A 394 18.88 -3.10 6.31
C VAL A 394 18.62 -2.08 5.20
N ASN A 395 19.04 -0.83 5.40
CA ASN A 395 18.98 0.21 4.38
C ASN A 395 19.82 -0.16 3.15
N HIS A 396 20.99 -0.76 3.34
CA HIS A 396 21.78 -1.30 2.24
C HIS A 396 21.13 -2.52 1.56
N CYS A 397 20.23 -3.25 2.22
CA CYS A 397 19.48 -4.33 1.55
C CYS A 397 18.27 -3.81 0.76
N GLY A 398 17.73 -2.65 1.14
CA GLY A 398 16.55 -2.02 0.51
C GLY A 398 15.30 -2.90 0.51
N GLY A 399 15.08 -3.65 1.60
CA GLY A 399 13.89 -4.49 1.74
C GLY A 399 13.91 -5.81 0.97
N LEU A 400 15.04 -6.19 0.35
CA LEU A 400 15.16 -7.47 -0.35
C LEU A 400 15.41 -8.63 0.63
N PRO A 401 14.46 -9.58 0.84
CA PRO A 401 14.58 -10.63 1.85
C PRO A 401 15.84 -11.49 1.74
N LEU A 402 16.24 -11.84 0.51
CA LEU A 402 17.45 -12.63 0.27
C LEU A 402 18.71 -11.91 0.76
N ALA A 403 18.84 -10.62 0.47
CA ALA A 403 19.98 -9.83 0.89
C ALA A 403 20.03 -9.68 2.42
N ILE A 404 18.87 -9.41 3.02
CA ILE A 404 18.70 -9.31 4.48
C ILE A 404 19.14 -10.61 5.17
N LYS A 405 18.67 -11.76 4.67
CA LYS A 405 19.04 -13.06 5.20
C LYS A 405 20.55 -13.31 5.10
N ILE A 406 21.14 -13.12 3.92
CA ILE A 406 22.57 -13.39 3.69
C ILE A 406 23.44 -12.51 4.59
N LEU A 407 23.16 -11.20 4.64
CA LEU A 407 23.95 -10.28 5.46
C LEU A 407 23.72 -10.51 6.95
N GLY A 408 22.49 -10.77 7.40
CA GLY A 408 22.18 -11.11 8.79
C GLY A 408 22.94 -12.36 9.25
N SER A 409 22.87 -13.44 8.48
CA SER A 409 23.61 -14.68 8.79
C SER A 409 25.13 -14.50 8.71
N SER A 410 25.64 -13.73 7.76
CA SER A 410 27.08 -13.44 7.63
C SER A 410 27.62 -12.63 8.81
N LEU A 411 26.81 -11.75 9.41
CA LEU A 411 27.18 -10.88 10.51
C LEU A 411 26.90 -11.48 11.90
N SER A 412 26.13 -12.56 11.97
CA SER A 412 25.78 -13.22 13.23
C SER A 412 27.01 -13.62 14.04
N GLY A 413 26.98 -13.33 15.34
CA GLY A 413 28.06 -13.63 16.29
C GLY A 413 29.33 -12.79 16.14
N LYS A 414 29.39 -11.81 15.21
CA LYS A 414 30.56 -10.96 14.99
C LYS A 414 30.49 -9.66 15.79
N PRO A 415 31.64 -9.13 16.28
CA PRO A 415 31.70 -7.84 16.97
C PRO A 415 31.41 -6.64 16.05
N LEU A 416 30.90 -5.56 16.63
CA LEU A 416 30.47 -4.33 15.93
C LEU A 416 31.53 -3.68 15.03
N ASN A 417 32.82 -3.78 15.38
CA ASN A 417 33.91 -3.26 14.53
C ASN A 417 34.00 -4.01 13.18
N ILE A 418 33.74 -5.32 13.17
CA ILE A 418 33.68 -6.12 11.94
C ILE A 418 32.45 -5.74 11.11
N TRP A 419 31.31 -5.45 11.76
CA TRP A 419 30.12 -4.96 11.06
C TRP A 419 30.39 -3.64 10.33
N LYS A 420 31.00 -2.67 11.02
CA LYS A 420 31.40 -1.39 10.44
C LYS A 420 32.35 -1.59 9.25
N SER A 421 33.38 -2.43 9.40
CA SER A 421 34.31 -2.77 8.33
C SER A 421 33.64 -3.45 7.13
N GLN A 422 32.72 -4.39 7.38
CA GLN A 422 31.97 -5.09 6.33
C GLN A 422 31.03 -4.12 5.59
N LEU A 423 30.38 -3.19 6.29
CA LEU A 423 29.56 -2.13 5.68
C LEU A 423 30.40 -1.22 4.76
N GLU A 424 31.60 -0.81 5.18
CA GLU A 424 32.50 -0.05 4.30
C GLU A 424 32.92 -0.85 3.06
N LYS A 425 33.17 -2.15 3.22
CA LYS A 425 33.45 -3.04 2.09
C LYS A 425 32.25 -3.14 1.13
N LEU A 426 31.03 -3.29 1.64
CA LEU A 426 29.81 -3.42 0.83
C LEU A 426 29.46 -2.16 0.02
N LYS A 427 29.93 -0.98 0.44
CA LYS A 427 29.82 0.26 -0.36
C LYS A 427 30.66 0.23 -1.64
N THR A 428 31.66 -0.65 -1.72
CA THR A 428 32.62 -0.70 -2.83
C THR A 428 32.58 -2.00 -3.61
N ILE A 429 32.28 -3.11 -2.94
CA ILE A 429 32.27 -4.46 -3.51
C ILE A 429 30.99 -5.16 -3.04
N PRO A 430 30.04 -5.44 -3.96
CA PRO A 430 28.83 -6.17 -3.63
C PRO A 430 29.11 -7.57 -3.10
N ASP A 431 28.22 -8.07 -2.24
CA ASP A 431 28.30 -9.44 -1.75
C ASP A 431 28.17 -10.45 -2.92
N SER A 432 29.05 -11.45 -2.92
CA SER A 432 29.18 -12.38 -4.05
C SER A 432 27.97 -13.31 -4.23
N GLU A 433 27.29 -13.69 -3.15
CA GLU A 433 26.12 -14.57 -3.23
C GLU A 433 24.89 -13.79 -3.71
N ILE A 434 24.68 -12.60 -3.14
CA ILE A 434 23.63 -11.67 -3.59
C ILE A 434 23.82 -11.37 -5.07
N PHE A 435 25.04 -10.99 -5.47
CA PHE A 435 25.38 -10.68 -6.85
C PHE A 435 25.05 -11.83 -7.80
N LYS A 436 25.47 -13.06 -7.49
CA LYS A 436 25.19 -14.25 -8.34
C LYS A 436 23.68 -14.48 -8.52
N LYS A 437 22.89 -14.34 -7.45
CA LYS A 437 21.44 -14.61 -7.51
C LYS A 437 20.66 -13.54 -8.28
N LEU A 438 21.08 -12.29 -8.21
CA LEU A 438 20.49 -11.19 -8.98
C LEU A 438 20.87 -11.26 -10.47
N ARG A 439 22.13 -11.62 -10.75
CA ARG A 439 22.68 -11.68 -12.11
C ARG A 439 21.96 -12.66 -13.03
N LEU A 440 21.33 -13.71 -12.48
CA LEU A 440 20.55 -14.67 -13.27
C LEU A 440 19.52 -14.02 -14.20
N SER A 441 18.85 -12.95 -13.75
CA SER A 441 17.86 -12.25 -14.59
C SER A 441 18.55 -11.48 -15.73
N TYR A 442 19.71 -10.90 -15.49
CA TYR A 442 20.52 -10.21 -16.51
C TYR A 442 21.09 -11.18 -17.53
N ASP A 443 21.66 -12.31 -17.09
CA ASP A 443 22.22 -13.33 -17.99
C ASP A 443 21.14 -13.98 -18.88
N SER A 444 19.85 -13.90 -18.48
CA SER A 444 18.70 -14.41 -19.23
C SER A 444 18.12 -13.45 -20.28
N LEU A 445 18.65 -12.24 -20.42
CA LEU A 445 18.25 -11.29 -21.47
C LEU A 445 18.55 -11.88 -22.86
N GLN A 446 17.65 -11.62 -23.81
CA GLN A 446 17.61 -12.33 -25.11
C GLN A 446 18.83 -12.03 -25.98
N ASP A 447 19.29 -10.78 -25.98
CA ASP A 447 20.40 -10.33 -26.78
C ASP A 447 21.39 -9.49 -25.94
N ASP A 448 22.56 -9.24 -26.52
CA ASP A 448 23.58 -8.39 -25.90
C ASP A 448 23.19 -6.91 -25.94
N HIS A 449 22.22 -6.55 -26.77
CA HIS A 449 21.72 -5.18 -26.89
C HIS A 449 21.01 -4.73 -25.62
N ASP A 450 20.09 -5.54 -25.10
CA ASP A 450 19.38 -5.32 -23.85
C ASP A 450 20.33 -5.35 -22.63
N LYS A 451 21.38 -6.17 -22.69
CA LYS A 451 22.42 -6.21 -21.67
C LYS A 451 23.20 -4.90 -21.61
N GLU A 452 23.65 -4.39 -22.76
CA GLU A 452 24.35 -3.11 -22.83
C GLU A 452 23.43 -1.93 -22.47
N LEU A 453 22.13 -2.02 -22.81
CA LEU A 453 21.12 -1.06 -22.39
C LEU A 453 20.95 -1.06 -20.87
N PHE A 454 20.85 -2.22 -20.24
CA PHE A 454 20.77 -2.35 -18.78
C PHE A 454 21.96 -1.67 -18.09
N LEU A 455 23.18 -1.88 -18.60
CA LEU A 455 24.40 -1.26 -18.05
C LEU A 455 24.39 0.27 -18.23
N HIS A 456 23.95 0.77 -19.38
CA HIS A 456 23.77 2.22 -19.59
C HIS A 456 22.78 2.82 -18.59
N VAL A 457 21.62 2.17 -18.42
CA VAL A 457 20.59 2.64 -17.49
C VAL A 457 21.12 2.64 -16.06
N ALA A 458 21.71 1.53 -15.61
CA ALA A 458 22.26 1.38 -14.26
C ALA A 458 23.33 2.44 -13.93
N CYS A 459 24.20 2.77 -14.89
CA CYS A 459 25.27 3.75 -14.70
C CYS A 459 24.81 5.21 -14.80
N PHE A 460 23.89 5.54 -15.70
CA PHE A 460 23.66 6.94 -16.10
C PHE A 460 22.19 7.42 -16.10
N PHE A 461 21.19 6.53 -16.16
CA PHE A 461 19.79 6.92 -16.36
C PHE A 461 18.83 6.55 -15.22
N VAL A 462 19.28 5.88 -14.16
CA VAL A 462 18.43 5.69 -12.96
C VAL A 462 17.99 7.06 -12.41
N GLY A 463 16.68 7.23 -12.23
CA GLY A 463 16.05 8.47 -11.77
C GLY A 463 15.78 9.51 -12.86
N LYS A 464 16.14 9.24 -14.12
CA LYS A 464 15.84 10.10 -15.27
C LYS A 464 14.47 9.78 -15.86
N ASP A 465 13.87 10.78 -16.52
CA ASP A 465 12.62 10.62 -17.28
C ASP A 465 12.78 9.57 -18.38
N LYS A 466 11.79 8.68 -18.50
CA LYS A 466 11.81 7.55 -19.43
C LYS A 466 11.90 8.03 -20.88
N ASP A 467 11.13 9.03 -21.27
CA ASP A 467 11.04 9.46 -22.67
C ASP A 467 12.31 10.21 -23.12
N LEU A 468 12.89 11.04 -22.23
CA LEU A 468 14.25 11.58 -22.43
C LEU A 468 15.27 10.46 -22.60
N SER A 469 15.23 9.48 -21.70
CA SER A 469 16.19 8.37 -21.72
C SER A 469 16.08 7.57 -23.01
N VAL A 470 14.86 7.25 -23.47
CA VAL A 470 14.61 6.57 -24.75
C VAL A 470 15.19 7.39 -25.90
N THR A 471 14.90 8.68 -25.98
CA THR A 471 15.39 9.54 -27.06
C THR A 471 16.92 9.56 -27.14
N ILE A 472 17.59 9.67 -25.99
CA ILE A 472 19.06 9.70 -25.91
C ILE A 472 19.65 8.34 -26.26
N LEU A 473 19.10 7.26 -25.71
CA LEU A 473 19.59 5.90 -25.91
C LEU A 473 19.35 5.45 -27.36
N ASP A 474 18.22 5.80 -27.98
CA ASP A 474 17.99 5.56 -29.40
C ASP A 474 19.01 6.29 -30.28
N GLY A 475 19.40 7.52 -29.88
CA GLY A 475 20.52 8.24 -30.48
C GLY A 475 21.87 7.52 -30.37
N CYS A 476 22.03 6.67 -29.36
CA CYS A 476 23.19 5.79 -29.16
C CYS A 476 23.07 4.45 -29.87
N ASP A 477 22.14 4.34 -30.82
CA ASP A 477 21.81 3.14 -31.59
C ASP A 477 21.18 2.04 -30.72
N PHE A 478 20.51 2.42 -29.63
CA PHE A 478 19.66 1.50 -28.88
C PHE A 478 18.25 1.41 -29.46
N TYR A 479 17.61 0.26 -29.39
CA TYR A 479 16.15 0.13 -29.54
C TYR A 479 15.49 0.31 -28.17
N ALA A 480 15.70 1.48 -27.54
CA ALA A 480 15.52 1.69 -26.11
C ALA A 480 14.08 1.51 -25.66
N MET A 481 13.08 1.82 -26.49
CA MET A 481 11.68 1.60 -26.15
C MET A 481 11.38 0.11 -25.91
N VAL A 482 11.80 -0.75 -26.84
CA VAL A 482 11.63 -2.22 -26.73
C VAL A 482 12.52 -2.76 -25.62
N GLY A 483 13.79 -2.35 -25.58
CA GLY A 483 14.72 -2.83 -24.57
C GLY A 483 14.33 -2.46 -23.14
N ILE A 484 13.86 -1.22 -22.89
CA ILE A 484 13.33 -0.83 -21.57
C ILE A 484 12.13 -1.69 -21.20
N GLN A 485 11.24 -1.99 -22.15
CA GLN A 485 10.11 -2.89 -21.90
C GLN A 485 10.59 -4.31 -21.59
N ASN A 486 11.62 -4.83 -22.26
CA ASN A 486 12.22 -6.12 -21.97
C ASN A 486 12.83 -6.15 -20.56
N LEU A 487 13.50 -5.08 -20.12
CA LEU A 487 14.03 -4.95 -18.76
C LEU A 487 12.91 -4.92 -17.70
N ILE A 488 11.80 -4.23 -17.98
CA ILE A 488 10.61 -4.22 -17.12
C ILE A 488 9.99 -5.63 -17.04
N ASP A 489 9.84 -6.27 -18.18
CA ASP A 489 9.28 -7.62 -18.28
C ASP A 489 10.16 -8.66 -17.57
N ARG A 490 11.44 -8.38 -17.34
CA ARG A 490 12.39 -9.20 -16.55
C ARG A 490 12.51 -8.77 -15.07
N CYS A 491 11.66 -7.84 -14.63
CA CYS A 491 11.69 -7.24 -13.29
C CYS A 491 13.06 -6.66 -12.91
N LEU A 492 13.82 -6.17 -13.90
CA LEU A 492 15.14 -5.53 -13.72
C LEU A 492 15.03 -3.99 -13.62
N LEU A 493 13.92 -3.44 -14.11
CA LEU A 493 13.64 -2.01 -14.16
C LEU A 493 12.15 -1.78 -13.91
N THR A 494 11.79 -0.65 -13.33
CA THR A 494 10.41 -0.18 -13.22
C THR A 494 10.34 1.28 -13.65
N VAL A 495 9.12 1.76 -13.89
CA VAL A 495 8.86 3.18 -14.15
C VAL A 495 7.92 3.65 -13.05
N ASP A 496 8.29 4.72 -12.35
CA ASP A 496 7.45 5.26 -11.29
C ASP A 496 6.27 6.09 -11.85
N LYS A 497 5.42 6.57 -10.95
CA LYS A 497 4.26 7.42 -11.31
C LYS A 497 4.65 8.74 -11.97
N SER A 498 5.90 9.17 -11.83
CA SER A 498 6.46 10.39 -12.41
C SER A 498 7.21 10.11 -13.73
N ASN A 499 7.00 8.94 -14.34
CA ASN A 499 7.66 8.49 -15.57
C ASN A 499 9.18 8.36 -15.46
N LYS A 500 9.73 8.21 -14.25
CA LYS A 500 11.18 8.06 -14.04
C LYS A 500 11.58 6.59 -14.05
N LEU A 501 12.74 6.30 -14.64
CA LEU A 501 13.35 4.98 -14.61
C LEU A 501 13.82 4.66 -13.19
N VAL A 502 13.24 3.66 -12.56
CA VAL A 502 13.59 3.21 -11.21
C VAL A 502 14.20 1.82 -11.28
N MET A 503 15.35 1.67 -10.63
CA MET A 503 16.04 0.40 -10.48
C MET A 503 16.29 0.17 -9.00
N HIS A 504 16.02 -1.04 -8.51
CA HIS A 504 16.40 -1.41 -7.15
C HIS A 504 17.91 -1.22 -6.99
N HIS A 505 18.36 -0.58 -5.91
CA HIS A 505 19.77 -0.17 -5.79
C HIS A 505 20.73 -1.36 -5.84
N LEU A 506 20.38 -2.55 -5.28
CA LEU A 506 21.19 -3.76 -5.46
C LEU A 506 21.31 -4.25 -6.92
N LEU A 507 20.29 -4.02 -7.77
CA LEU A 507 20.42 -4.28 -9.22
C LEU A 507 21.33 -3.24 -9.88
N GLN A 508 21.24 -1.99 -9.45
CA GLN A 508 22.10 -0.93 -9.94
C GLN A 508 23.57 -1.20 -9.60
N GLU A 509 23.86 -1.60 -8.36
CA GLU A 509 25.19 -2.00 -7.90
C GLU A 509 25.67 -3.26 -8.62
N MET A 510 24.79 -4.22 -8.91
CA MET A 510 25.12 -5.36 -9.76
C MET A 510 25.55 -4.90 -11.17
N GLY A 511 24.82 -3.99 -11.82
CA GLY A 511 25.19 -3.44 -13.12
C GLY A 511 26.55 -2.73 -13.10
N LYS A 512 26.79 -1.88 -12.10
CA LYS A 512 28.06 -1.21 -11.88
C LYS A 512 29.21 -2.21 -11.64
N GLU A 513 28.99 -3.25 -10.85
CA GLU A 513 29.99 -4.29 -10.61
C GLU A 513 30.29 -5.14 -11.85
N ILE A 514 29.32 -5.37 -12.74
CA ILE A 514 29.59 -6.00 -14.05
C ILE A 514 30.60 -5.17 -14.84
N VAL A 515 30.38 -3.85 -14.95
CA VAL A 515 31.33 -2.97 -15.66
C VAL A 515 32.68 -2.89 -14.94
N ARG A 516 32.68 -2.87 -13.60
CA ARG A 516 33.93 -2.87 -12.81
C ARG A 516 34.77 -4.12 -13.09
N ARG A 517 34.14 -5.27 -13.36
CA ARG A 517 34.82 -6.54 -13.67
C ARG A 517 35.40 -6.62 -15.08
N GLU A 518 35.00 -5.75 -16.01
CA GLU A 518 35.65 -5.64 -17.33
C GLU A 518 37.13 -5.33 -17.19
N SER A 519 37.47 -4.44 -16.25
CA SER A 519 38.85 -4.17 -15.82
C SER A 519 38.88 -3.67 -14.38
N SER A 520 39.23 -4.56 -13.45
CA SER A 520 39.17 -4.26 -12.01
C SER A 520 40.24 -3.26 -11.56
N LYS A 521 41.42 -3.30 -12.18
CA LYS A 521 42.59 -2.48 -11.80
C LYS A 521 42.76 -1.22 -12.64
N GLU A 522 42.28 -1.21 -13.89
CA GLU A 522 42.52 -0.12 -14.84
C GLU A 522 41.17 0.47 -15.28
N PRO A 523 40.68 1.55 -14.63
CA PRO A 523 39.40 2.14 -14.98
C PRO A 523 39.32 2.61 -16.45
N GLY A 524 40.44 3.03 -17.04
CA GLY A 524 40.50 3.46 -18.45
C GLY A 524 40.16 2.38 -19.48
N GLU A 525 40.20 1.10 -19.08
CA GLU A 525 39.87 -0.06 -19.92
C GLU A 525 38.42 -0.55 -19.75
N ARG A 526 37.59 0.16 -18.98
CA ARG A 526 36.16 -0.12 -18.79
C ARG A 526 35.30 0.57 -19.85
N SER A 527 34.15 -0.01 -20.15
CA SER A 527 33.15 0.55 -21.06
C SER A 527 32.45 1.78 -20.50
N ARG A 528 32.22 1.83 -19.18
CA ARG A 528 31.50 2.93 -18.52
C ARG A 528 32.24 3.39 -17.28
N LEU A 529 32.36 4.69 -17.11
CA LEU A 529 32.94 5.33 -15.93
C LEU A 529 31.85 6.15 -15.24
N TRP A 530 31.21 5.57 -14.22
CA TRP A 530 30.16 6.20 -13.41
C TRP A 530 30.66 6.79 -12.09
N ASN A 531 31.89 6.45 -11.67
CA ASN A 531 32.50 6.98 -10.45
C ASN A 531 33.40 8.18 -10.78
N SER A 532 33.07 9.36 -10.26
CA SER A 532 33.80 10.60 -10.56
C SER A 532 35.29 10.53 -10.20
N LYS A 533 35.69 9.80 -9.14
CA LYS A 533 37.11 9.67 -8.76
C LYS A 533 37.88 8.87 -9.80
N ASP A 534 37.32 7.76 -10.27
CA ASP A 534 37.90 6.96 -11.34
C ASP A 534 37.96 7.77 -12.65
N SER A 535 36.88 8.46 -13.02
CA SER A 535 36.83 9.30 -14.22
C SER A 535 37.89 10.40 -14.20
N ILE A 536 38.06 11.10 -13.08
CA ILE A 536 39.04 12.18 -12.95
C ILE A 536 40.47 11.64 -13.03
N ASN A 537 40.75 10.49 -12.40
CA ASN A 537 42.06 9.85 -12.51
C ASN A 537 42.36 9.45 -13.96
N VAL A 538 41.38 8.86 -14.66
CA VAL A 538 41.52 8.49 -16.06
C VAL A 538 41.78 9.71 -16.95
N LEU A 539 41.10 10.83 -16.70
CA LEU A 539 41.27 12.06 -17.47
C LEU A 539 42.59 12.79 -17.15
N LYS A 540 43.01 12.84 -15.88
CA LYS A 540 44.27 13.48 -15.48
C LYS A 540 45.50 12.76 -16.03
N GLU A 541 45.48 11.42 -15.97
CA GLU A 541 46.60 10.58 -16.37
C GLU A 541 46.53 10.18 -17.86
N ASN A 542 45.58 10.71 -18.63
CA ASN A 542 45.35 10.36 -20.05
C ASN A 542 45.24 8.85 -20.30
N MET A 543 44.67 8.11 -19.34
CA MET A 543 44.50 6.66 -19.40
C MET A 543 43.28 6.22 -20.22
N GLY A 544 42.52 7.18 -20.77
CA GLY A 544 41.34 6.92 -21.58
C GLY A 544 41.61 6.05 -22.79
N THR A 545 40.72 5.11 -23.07
CA THR A 545 40.87 4.19 -24.20
C THR A 545 39.63 4.17 -25.08
N ARG A 546 39.73 3.54 -26.25
CA ARG A 546 38.62 3.37 -27.19
C ARG A 546 37.46 2.54 -26.65
N LYS A 547 37.59 1.89 -25.48
CA LYS A 547 36.52 1.08 -24.87
C LYS A 547 35.48 1.94 -24.17
N ILE A 548 35.84 3.13 -23.71
CA ILE A 548 34.93 3.99 -22.95
C ILE A 548 33.81 4.50 -23.86
N GLU A 549 32.57 4.18 -23.52
CA GLU A 549 31.33 4.57 -24.19
C GLU A 549 30.55 5.63 -23.40
N GLY A 550 30.71 5.65 -22.07
CA GLY A 550 30.06 6.64 -21.20
C GLY A 550 30.94 7.08 -20.03
N LEU A 551 30.92 8.37 -19.71
CA LEU A 551 31.77 8.96 -18.66
C LEU A 551 31.03 10.08 -17.90
N ILE A 552 31.13 10.05 -16.56
CA ILE A 552 30.65 11.12 -15.67
C ILE A 552 31.79 11.72 -14.84
N VAL A 553 31.81 13.05 -14.74
CA VAL A 553 32.67 13.80 -13.82
C VAL A 553 31.82 14.78 -13.05
N ASP A 554 31.80 14.65 -11.73
CA ASP A 554 31.18 15.63 -10.84
C ASP A 554 32.21 16.16 -9.83
N MET A 555 32.56 17.44 -9.97
CA MET A 555 33.53 18.12 -9.11
C MET A 555 33.01 18.37 -7.69
N HIS A 556 31.69 18.39 -7.47
CA HIS A 556 31.12 18.59 -6.14
C HIS A 556 31.27 17.36 -5.24
N LEU A 557 31.32 16.17 -5.84
CA LEU A 557 31.51 14.92 -5.10
C LEU A 557 32.91 14.79 -4.48
N LEU A 558 33.91 15.52 -4.99
CA LEU A 558 35.26 15.55 -4.41
C LEU A 558 35.36 16.39 -3.14
N LYS A 559 34.54 17.44 -3.00
CA LYS A 559 34.62 18.37 -1.85
C LYS A 559 34.01 17.81 -0.57
N LYS A 560 33.30 16.67 -0.63
CA LYS A 560 32.61 16.07 0.51
C LYS A 560 33.45 15.06 1.30
N ASP A 561 34.61 14.64 0.79
CA ASP A 561 35.42 13.60 1.41
C ASP A 561 36.43 14.13 2.46
N ASP A 562 36.57 15.46 2.61
CA ASP A 562 37.53 16.10 3.53
C ASP A 562 36.96 16.49 4.93
N SER A 563 35.77 16.03 5.31
CA SER A 563 35.27 16.20 6.69
C SER A 563 34.82 14.88 7.33
N PRO A 564 35.20 14.61 8.60
CA PRO A 564 34.73 13.42 9.30
C PRO A 564 33.25 13.56 9.67
N LEU A 565 32.44 12.69 9.05
CA LEU A 565 31.17 12.11 9.52
C LEU A 565 30.53 12.66 10.80
N GLU A 566 29.46 13.43 10.64
CA GLU A 566 28.21 13.25 11.41
C GLU A 566 27.11 12.83 10.42
N PHE A 567 26.81 11.54 10.40
CA PHE A 567 25.76 10.95 9.57
C PHE A 567 24.45 10.95 10.36
N PHE A 568 23.71 12.04 10.33
CA PHE A 568 22.30 11.99 10.74
C PHE A 568 21.49 11.31 9.63
N GLY A 569 20.93 10.16 10.00
CA GLY A 569 19.99 9.39 9.21
C GLY A 569 18.74 10.20 8.89
N VAL A 570 18.63 10.59 7.63
CA VAL A 570 17.36 10.77 6.94
C VAL A 570 17.61 10.25 5.54
N ASN A 571 16.70 9.42 5.02
CA ASN A 571 16.61 9.08 3.61
C ASN A 571 16.58 10.37 2.77
N ARG A 572 17.76 10.89 2.42
CA ARG A 572 17.88 11.96 1.43
C ARG A 572 17.64 11.31 0.09
N LYS A 573 16.37 11.23 -0.29
CA LYS A 573 15.96 11.28 -1.69
C LYS A 573 16.75 12.43 -2.34
N ARG A 574 17.84 12.11 -3.02
CA ARG A 574 18.45 13.04 -3.98
C ARG A 574 17.60 12.98 -5.23
N SER A 575 16.40 13.54 -5.14
CA SER A 575 15.67 13.99 -6.32
C SER A 575 16.35 15.26 -6.79
N PHE A 576 17.09 15.18 -7.89
CA PHE A 576 17.24 16.34 -8.75
C PHE A 576 15.82 16.75 -9.17
N GLU A 577 15.38 17.94 -8.74
CA GLU A 577 14.19 18.59 -9.27
C GLU A 577 14.48 19.03 -10.70
N GLU A 578 14.41 18.09 -11.63
CA GLU A 578 14.15 18.38 -13.04
C GLU A 578 12.65 18.64 -13.18
N VAL A 579 12.27 19.92 -13.17
CA VAL A 579 10.91 20.35 -13.50
C VAL A 579 10.73 20.26 -15.01
N ILE A 580 10.34 19.08 -15.47
CA ILE A 580 9.61 18.96 -16.73
C ILE A 580 8.32 18.23 -16.41
N ASN A 581 7.29 19.01 -16.16
CA ASN A 581 6.02 18.53 -15.62
C ASN A 581 5.07 18.06 -16.71
N LYS A 582 4.82 16.75 -16.84
CA LYS A 582 3.46 16.25 -17.16
C LYS A 582 3.07 14.94 -16.50
N SER A 583 1.87 15.01 -15.91
CA SER A 583 0.90 13.97 -15.54
C SER A 583 1.31 12.88 -14.54
N SER A 584 1.44 13.26 -13.27
CA SER A 584 0.71 12.60 -12.15
C SER A 584 1.01 13.35 -10.85
N LEU A 585 0.09 14.23 -10.40
CA LEU A 585 -0.13 14.75 -9.03
C LEU A 585 1.04 15.14 -8.08
N SER A 586 2.30 15.14 -8.48
CA SER A 586 3.42 15.41 -7.56
C SER A 586 3.71 16.90 -7.33
N ASN A 587 3.07 17.83 -8.07
CA ASN A 587 3.20 19.27 -7.76
C ASN A 587 2.25 19.75 -6.66
N VAL A 588 1.38 18.86 -6.17
CA VAL A 588 0.53 19.12 -5.00
C VAL A 588 1.37 19.28 -3.73
N TRP A 589 2.65 18.85 -3.71
CA TRP A 589 3.52 18.94 -2.53
C TRP A 589 4.48 20.14 -2.47
N ASN A 590 4.58 20.97 -3.52
CA ASN A 590 5.54 22.08 -3.53
C ASN A 590 4.97 23.46 -3.13
N SER A 591 3.70 23.56 -2.72
CA SER A 591 3.13 24.82 -2.18
C SER A 591 3.07 24.91 -0.64
N VAL A 592 3.53 23.91 0.12
CA VAL A 592 3.59 23.97 1.61
C VAL A 592 5.01 24.29 2.12
N LYS A 593 5.71 25.21 1.47
CA LYS A 593 6.84 25.92 2.10
C LYS A 593 6.69 27.44 2.12
N ARG A 594 5.56 28.01 1.69
CA ARG A 594 5.31 29.44 1.81
C ARG A 594 4.59 29.82 3.11
N PHE A 595 5.17 29.46 4.25
CA PHE A 595 5.03 30.25 5.50
C PHE A 595 6.30 30.11 6.36
N ARG A 596 7.41 30.52 5.74
CA ARG A 596 8.63 31.17 6.28
C ARG A 596 9.69 31.06 5.18
N PHE A 597 9.54 31.88 4.14
CA PHE A 597 10.62 32.17 3.22
C PHE A 597 11.08 33.59 3.47
N ASP A 598 11.93 33.73 4.46
CA ASP A 598 13.03 34.68 4.38
C ASP A 598 14.33 33.90 4.55
N ILE A 599 15.28 34.23 3.68
CA ILE A 599 16.68 33.79 3.64
C ILE A 599 16.91 32.42 2.95
N PHE A 600 17.10 32.46 1.63
CA PHE A 600 18.48 32.53 1.11
C PHE A 600 18.52 33.47 -0.10
N TYR A 601 19.05 34.66 0.15
CA TYR A 601 19.61 35.55 -0.84
C TYR A 601 20.67 34.78 -1.67
N TYR A 602 20.52 34.72 -2.99
CA TYR A 602 21.71 34.77 -3.84
C TYR A 602 22.05 36.24 -4.02
N GLN A 603 22.90 36.75 -3.12
CA GLN A 603 23.70 37.91 -3.45
C GLN A 603 24.49 37.57 -4.72
N SER A 604 24.40 38.45 -5.71
CA SER A 604 25.38 38.55 -6.79
C SER A 604 26.77 38.29 -6.22
N LEU A 605 27.43 37.21 -6.64
CA LEU A 605 28.86 36.99 -6.39
C LEU A 605 29.64 38.02 -7.22
N GLY A 606 29.62 39.27 -6.75
CA GLY A 606 30.77 40.14 -6.87
C GLY A 606 31.92 39.47 -6.13
N THR A 607 33.03 39.27 -6.85
CA THR A 607 34.41 39.09 -6.36
C THR A 607 34.55 39.06 -4.82
N ALA A 608 34.75 37.90 -4.17
CA ALA A 608 36.03 37.30 -3.74
C ALA A 608 35.78 36.52 -2.40
N PRO A 609 36.75 35.86 -1.72
CA PRO A 609 38.01 35.20 -2.10
C PRO A 609 38.06 33.71 -1.68
N GLY A 610 39.05 32.94 -2.18
CA GLY A 610 39.40 31.61 -1.64
C GLY A 610 39.12 30.42 -2.57
N ILE A 611 39.49 30.53 -3.85
CA ILE A 611 39.53 29.37 -4.75
C ILE A 611 40.85 28.62 -4.48
N SER A 612 40.79 27.49 -3.77
CA SER A 612 41.78 26.43 -4.02
C SER A 612 41.65 26.05 -5.49
N ASN A 613 42.77 26.07 -6.23
CA ASN A 613 42.80 25.99 -7.69
C ASN A 613 41.76 24.98 -8.24
N PRO A 614 40.86 25.40 -9.15
CA PRO A 614 39.91 24.47 -9.74
C PRO A 614 40.72 23.42 -10.50
N VAL A 615 40.41 22.14 -10.31
CA VAL A 615 41.03 21.07 -11.08
C VAL A 615 40.70 21.32 -12.56
N VAL A 616 41.69 21.76 -13.33
CA VAL A 616 41.60 21.94 -14.78
C VAL A 616 41.98 20.62 -15.42
N LEU A 617 41.15 20.14 -16.35
CA LEU A 617 41.41 18.93 -17.12
C LEU A 617 41.81 19.32 -18.56
N GLU A 618 42.72 18.55 -19.15
CA GLU A 618 43.16 18.77 -20.52
C GLU A 618 42.27 18.00 -21.51
N THR A 619 41.89 18.67 -22.60
CA THR A 619 41.07 18.07 -23.67
C THR A 619 41.76 16.90 -24.38
N GLU A 620 43.09 16.79 -24.31
CA GLU A 620 43.86 15.69 -24.88
C GLU A 620 43.46 14.33 -24.29
N ALA A 621 42.92 14.30 -23.07
CA ALA A 621 42.43 13.07 -22.44
C ALA A 621 41.34 12.34 -23.25
N PHE A 622 40.58 13.07 -24.06
CA PHE A 622 39.51 12.50 -24.89
C PHE A 622 40.00 11.98 -26.24
N SER A 623 41.24 12.28 -26.64
CA SER A 623 41.71 12.02 -28.00
C SER A 623 41.70 10.54 -28.38
N ARG A 624 41.81 9.64 -27.40
CA ARG A 624 41.78 8.17 -27.56
C ARG A 624 40.40 7.53 -27.33
N MET A 625 39.41 8.29 -26.82
CA MET A 625 38.09 7.79 -26.42
C MET A 625 37.09 7.80 -27.59
N HIS A 626 37.44 7.18 -28.71
CA HIS A 626 36.67 7.29 -29.96
C HIS A 626 35.24 6.73 -29.92
N LYS A 627 34.94 5.82 -28.98
CA LYS A 627 33.60 5.24 -28.80
C LYS A 627 32.74 5.98 -27.78
N LEU A 628 33.23 7.06 -27.17
CA LEU A 628 32.47 7.81 -26.17
C LEU A 628 31.21 8.41 -26.81
N LYS A 629 30.05 7.95 -26.35
CA LYS A 629 28.73 8.42 -26.79
C LYS A 629 28.06 9.30 -25.73
N LEU A 630 28.30 9.04 -24.44
CA LEU A 630 27.68 9.76 -23.34
C LEU A 630 28.73 10.47 -22.47
N LEU A 631 28.58 11.77 -22.29
CA LEU A 631 29.48 12.55 -21.46
C LEU A 631 28.71 13.48 -20.53
N GLN A 632 28.95 13.34 -19.22
CA GLN A 632 28.36 14.19 -18.19
C GLN A 632 29.47 14.90 -17.40
N LEU A 633 29.44 16.22 -17.37
CA LEU A 633 30.43 17.09 -16.77
C LEU A 633 29.73 18.11 -15.88
N TYR A 634 29.95 18.03 -14.57
CA TYR A 634 29.35 18.95 -13.61
C TYR A 634 30.42 19.87 -13.03
N HIS A 635 30.35 21.15 -13.44
CA HIS A 635 31.24 22.24 -13.03
C HIS A 635 32.73 21.97 -13.31
N VAL A 636 33.00 21.27 -14.42
CA VAL A 636 34.35 20.96 -14.91
C VAL A 636 34.87 22.09 -15.78
N ARG A 637 36.13 22.48 -15.59
CA ARG A 637 36.88 23.39 -16.47
C ARG A 637 37.85 22.58 -17.33
N MET A 638 37.82 22.83 -18.64
CA MET A 638 38.67 22.16 -19.62
C MET A 638 39.58 23.18 -20.31
N ASN A 639 40.83 22.79 -20.55
CA ASN A 639 41.80 23.54 -21.34
C ASN A 639 42.22 22.77 -22.60
N GLY A 640 42.66 23.52 -23.62
CA GLY A 640 43.10 22.97 -24.91
C GLY A 640 42.04 23.10 -26.01
N SER A 641 42.24 22.34 -27.10
CA SER A 641 41.37 22.37 -28.28
C SER A 641 40.21 21.41 -28.16
N TYR A 642 39.01 21.89 -28.49
CA TYR A 642 37.78 21.10 -28.42
C TYR A 642 37.63 20.15 -29.62
N GLU A 643 38.45 20.27 -30.67
CA GLU A 643 38.54 19.29 -31.77
C GLU A 643 38.90 17.88 -31.29
N LYS A 644 39.55 17.78 -30.12
CA LYS A 644 39.96 16.52 -29.50
C LYS A 644 38.79 15.74 -28.90
N PHE A 645 37.61 16.34 -28.77
CA PHE A 645 36.42 15.63 -28.32
C PHE A 645 35.97 14.56 -29.32
N PRO A 646 35.34 13.48 -28.84
CA PRO A 646 34.94 12.38 -29.72
C PRO A 646 33.83 12.81 -30.68
N LYS A 647 34.07 12.68 -31.99
CA LYS A 647 33.11 13.02 -33.06
C LYS A 647 31.84 12.15 -33.08
N GLY A 648 31.82 11.08 -32.28
CA GLY A 648 30.69 10.17 -32.12
C GLY A 648 29.75 10.51 -30.96
N LEU A 649 30.03 11.58 -30.20
CA LEU A 649 29.28 11.92 -28.99
C LEU A 649 27.79 12.16 -29.31
N ARG A 650 26.89 11.52 -28.54
CA ARG A 650 25.43 11.56 -28.71
C ARG A 650 24.73 12.37 -27.64
N TRP A 651 25.24 12.32 -26.40
CA TRP A 651 24.74 13.12 -25.31
C TRP A 651 25.88 13.83 -24.60
N LEU A 652 25.73 15.15 -24.49
CA LEU A 652 26.58 15.99 -23.68
C LEU A 652 25.73 16.68 -22.61
N CYS A 653 26.00 16.38 -21.35
CA CYS A 653 25.53 17.13 -20.19
C CYS A 653 26.73 17.88 -19.63
N TRP A 654 26.72 19.21 -19.66
CA TRP A 654 27.80 20.05 -19.18
C TRP A 654 27.27 21.20 -18.33
N HIS A 655 27.05 20.92 -17.05
CA HIS A 655 26.57 21.92 -16.11
C HIS A 655 27.68 22.89 -15.72
N GLY A 656 27.37 24.19 -15.71
CA GLY A 656 28.34 25.22 -15.37
C GLY A 656 29.38 25.48 -16.47
N PHE A 657 29.01 25.33 -17.74
CA PHE A 657 29.90 25.65 -18.85
C PHE A 657 30.32 27.14 -18.79
N HIS A 658 31.63 27.38 -18.78
CA HIS A 658 32.18 28.67 -18.37
C HIS A 658 32.36 29.69 -19.49
N PHE A 659 32.34 29.26 -20.76
CA PHE A 659 32.47 30.18 -21.88
C PHE A 659 31.16 30.88 -22.22
N LYS A 660 31.28 32.07 -22.80
CA LYS A 660 30.14 32.86 -23.30
C LYS A 660 29.51 32.28 -24.56
N TYR A 661 30.28 31.49 -25.32
CA TYR A 661 29.88 30.84 -26.57
C TYR A 661 30.54 29.47 -26.63
N ILE A 662 29.93 28.53 -27.35
CA ILE A 662 30.56 27.24 -27.60
C ILE A 662 31.62 27.40 -28.70
N PRO A 663 32.85 26.90 -28.50
CA PRO A 663 33.91 26.96 -29.50
C PRO A 663 33.49 26.34 -30.85
N SER A 664 33.88 26.97 -31.96
CA SER A 664 33.52 26.52 -33.31
C SER A 664 34.18 25.20 -33.72
N ASP A 665 35.26 24.84 -33.05
CA ASP A 665 36.05 23.63 -33.25
C ASP A 665 35.45 22.40 -32.51
N PHE A 666 34.38 22.60 -31.73
CA PHE A 666 33.67 21.53 -31.02
C PHE A 666 32.87 20.63 -32.00
N PRO A 667 33.14 19.31 -32.07
CA PRO A 667 32.39 18.38 -32.92
C PRO A 667 30.99 18.03 -32.37
N LEU A 668 30.02 18.93 -32.57
CA LEU A 668 28.65 18.76 -32.07
C LEU A 668 27.68 18.06 -33.03
N LYS A 669 28.07 17.83 -34.30
CA LYS A 669 27.17 17.37 -35.37
C LYS A 669 26.45 16.05 -35.07
N SER A 670 27.04 15.19 -34.24
CA SER A 670 26.49 13.88 -33.87
C SER A 670 25.56 13.91 -32.65
N LEU A 671 25.43 15.05 -31.98
CA LEU A 671 24.67 15.15 -30.74
C LEU A 671 23.17 15.03 -30.98
N VAL A 672 22.53 14.26 -30.11
CA VAL A 672 21.09 14.08 -30.01
C VAL A 672 20.52 14.88 -28.84
N ALA A 673 21.27 14.98 -27.75
CA ALA A 673 20.89 15.79 -26.59
C ALA A 673 22.06 16.65 -26.12
N LEU A 674 21.75 17.92 -25.84
CA LEU A 674 22.68 18.90 -25.29
C LEU A 674 22.05 19.56 -24.07
N ASP A 675 22.58 19.24 -22.89
CA ASP A 675 22.23 19.87 -21.61
C ASP A 675 23.42 20.72 -21.18
N MET A 676 23.23 22.04 -21.08
CA MET A 676 24.21 23.00 -20.60
C MET A 676 23.59 23.91 -19.56
N ARG A 677 22.93 23.34 -18.55
CA ARG A 677 22.38 24.14 -17.44
C ARG A 677 23.44 24.92 -16.66
N TYR A 678 23.02 26.02 -16.04
CA TYR A 678 23.87 26.89 -15.22
C TYR A 678 25.06 27.49 -15.96
N SER A 679 24.98 27.63 -17.28
CA SER A 679 26.10 28.07 -18.10
C SER A 679 26.21 29.59 -18.16
N SER A 680 27.43 30.07 -18.41
CA SER A 680 27.74 31.48 -18.63
C SER A 680 27.46 31.93 -20.07
N LEU A 681 26.68 31.15 -20.83
CA LEU A 681 26.41 31.38 -22.25
C LEU A 681 25.61 32.67 -22.44
N THR A 682 26.07 33.49 -23.39
CA THR A 682 25.33 34.66 -23.91
C THR A 682 24.69 34.38 -25.25
N ASN A 683 25.27 33.47 -26.04
CA ASN A 683 24.71 32.89 -27.26
C ASN A 683 25.29 31.46 -27.44
N ILE A 684 24.62 30.59 -28.18
CA ILE A 684 24.95 29.15 -28.23
C ILE A 684 26.03 28.83 -29.27
N PHE A 685 25.83 29.20 -30.54
CA PHE A 685 26.71 28.81 -31.66
C PHE A 685 27.14 30.02 -32.51
N SER A 686 28.27 29.89 -33.21
CA SER A 686 28.58 30.74 -34.36
C SER A 686 27.68 30.37 -35.55
N GLU A 687 27.35 31.32 -36.44
CA GLU A 687 26.26 31.22 -37.44
C GLU A 687 26.36 30.09 -38.50
N THR A 688 27.37 29.22 -38.43
CA THR A 688 27.78 28.32 -39.53
C THR A 688 27.42 26.84 -39.36
N GLN A 689 27.12 26.34 -38.15
CA GLN A 689 26.95 24.89 -37.90
C GLN A 689 25.48 24.46 -37.85
N VAL A 690 25.09 23.46 -38.66
CA VAL A 690 23.77 22.80 -38.61
C VAL A 690 23.90 21.52 -37.77
N LEU A 691 23.01 21.32 -36.80
CA LEU A 691 22.95 20.14 -35.93
C LEU A 691 21.70 19.32 -36.26
N GLU A 692 21.81 18.48 -37.27
CA GLU A 692 20.67 17.71 -37.81
C GLU A 692 20.14 16.67 -36.82
N LEU A 693 21.00 16.09 -35.97
CA LEU A 693 20.58 15.02 -35.05
C LEU A 693 20.02 15.54 -33.72
N LEU A 694 20.18 16.84 -33.42
CA LEU A 694 19.84 17.38 -32.11
C LEU A 694 18.32 17.44 -31.90
N LYS A 695 17.84 16.68 -30.91
CA LYS A 695 16.43 16.59 -30.52
C LYS A 695 16.14 17.32 -29.21
N ILE A 696 17.09 17.34 -28.28
CA ILE A 696 16.89 17.91 -26.94
C ILE A 696 17.94 19.00 -26.70
N LEU A 697 17.48 20.20 -26.34
CA LEU A 697 18.32 21.32 -25.93
C LEU A 697 17.83 21.88 -24.60
N ASP A 698 18.68 21.83 -23.58
CA ASP A 698 18.43 22.38 -22.25
C ASP A 698 19.52 23.39 -21.87
N LEU A 699 19.12 24.63 -21.63
CA LEU A 699 20.01 25.71 -21.20
C LEU A 699 19.53 26.36 -19.91
N SER A 700 18.73 25.64 -19.11
CA SER A 700 18.11 26.20 -17.92
C SER A 700 19.13 26.81 -16.97
N HIS A 701 18.75 27.88 -16.28
CA HIS A 701 19.58 28.67 -15.38
C HIS A 701 20.80 29.32 -16.06
N SER A 702 20.79 29.48 -17.39
CA SER A 702 21.77 30.30 -18.09
C SER A 702 21.40 31.78 -17.95
N HIS A 703 21.67 32.37 -16.79
CA HIS A 703 21.18 33.70 -16.44
C HIS A 703 21.68 34.83 -17.35
N ASN A 704 22.78 34.63 -18.10
CA ASN A 704 23.34 35.61 -19.03
C ASN A 704 22.80 35.47 -20.47
N LEU A 705 21.96 34.47 -20.74
CA LEU A 705 21.41 34.23 -22.08
C LEU A 705 20.37 35.30 -22.41
N ALA A 706 20.73 36.24 -23.29
CA ALA A 706 19.84 37.35 -23.65
C ALA A 706 18.87 36.97 -24.78
N ASN A 707 19.32 36.18 -25.75
CA ASN A 707 18.57 35.77 -26.93
C ASN A 707 18.82 34.29 -27.24
N THR A 708 17.83 33.59 -27.80
CA THR A 708 18.01 32.23 -28.31
C THR A 708 18.70 32.22 -29.68
N PRO A 709 19.31 31.11 -30.13
CA PRO A 709 19.91 31.03 -31.46
C PRO A 709 18.85 30.96 -32.56
N ASN A 710 19.32 31.05 -33.81
CA ASN A 710 18.52 30.69 -34.97
C ASN A 710 18.28 29.17 -35.03
N PHE A 711 17.06 28.74 -34.71
CA PHE A 711 16.61 27.35 -34.73
C PHE A 711 16.52 26.71 -36.13
N SER A 712 16.65 27.47 -37.23
CA SER A 712 16.75 26.86 -38.58
C SER A 712 17.94 25.90 -38.73
N LYS A 713 18.93 26.04 -37.83
CA LYS A 713 20.09 25.16 -37.75
C LYS A 713 19.84 23.90 -36.92
N LEU A 714 18.69 23.77 -36.28
CA LEU A 714 18.27 22.67 -35.40
C LEU A 714 16.94 22.06 -35.90
N PRO A 715 16.88 21.55 -37.14
CA PRO A 715 15.61 21.21 -37.81
C PRO A 715 14.81 20.09 -37.13
N ASN A 716 15.49 19.20 -36.38
CA ASN A 716 14.87 18.05 -35.73
C ASN A 716 14.67 18.24 -34.21
N LEU A 717 14.70 19.49 -33.73
CA LEU A 717 14.53 19.78 -32.31
C LEU A 717 13.11 19.42 -31.84
N GLU A 718 13.04 18.53 -30.85
CA GLU A 718 11.80 18.02 -30.26
C GLU A 718 11.50 18.69 -28.90
N ARG A 719 12.54 19.04 -28.13
CA ARG A 719 12.41 19.60 -26.78
C ARG A 719 13.37 20.77 -26.57
N LEU A 720 12.82 21.93 -26.20
CA LEU A 720 13.57 23.13 -25.83
C LEU A 720 13.22 23.54 -24.40
N ILE A 721 14.23 23.60 -23.53
CA ILE A 721 14.08 23.86 -22.10
C ILE A 721 15.00 25.02 -21.70
N LEU A 722 14.39 26.13 -21.27
CA LEU A 722 15.04 27.39 -20.91
C LEU A 722 14.50 27.90 -19.56
N ILE A 723 14.48 27.05 -18.53
CA ILE A 723 13.94 27.44 -17.22
C ILE A 723 14.87 28.49 -16.58
N ASP A 724 14.32 29.54 -15.97
CA ASP A 724 15.07 30.52 -15.16
C ASP A 724 16.24 31.19 -15.91
N CYS A 725 16.07 31.41 -17.22
CA CYS A 725 16.98 32.22 -18.03
C CYS A 725 16.68 33.70 -17.81
N ALA A 726 17.17 34.25 -16.70
CA ALA A 726 16.76 35.55 -16.17
C ALA A 726 16.93 36.74 -17.14
N MET A 727 17.96 36.76 -17.99
CA MET A 727 18.18 37.84 -18.98
C MET A 727 17.47 37.59 -20.33
N LEU A 728 16.80 36.45 -20.51
CA LEU A 728 16.17 36.10 -21.78
C LEU A 728 15.05 37.10 -22.09
N PHE A 729 15.23 37.89 -23.13
CA PHE A 729 14.31 38.94 -23.54
C PHE A 729 13.38 38.48 -24.66
N GLU A 730 13.92 37.75 -25.64
CA GLU A 730 13.19 37.29 -26.83
C GLU A 730 13.65 35.88 -27.27
N VAL A 731 12.69 35.11 -27.78
CA VAL A 731 12.92 33.84 -28.47
C VAL A 731 12.88 34.08 -29.97
N HIS A 732 13.88 33.59 -30.70
CA HIS A 732 14.06 33.83 -32.13
C HIS A 732 12.87 33.32 -32.97
N GLU A 733 12.44 34.11 -33.96
CA GLU A 733 11.28 33.86 -34.85
C GLU A 733 11.41 32.58 -35.70
N SER A 734 12.57 31.93 -35.73
CA SER A 734 12.71 30.65 -36.43
C SER A 734 12.03 29.49 -35.69
N ILE A 735 11.64 29.66 -34.42
CA ILE A 735 10.99 28.60 -33.62
C ILE A 735 9.68 28.13 -34.27
N GLY A 736 8.98 29.03 -34.98
CA GLY A 736 7.74 28.72 -35.69
C GLY A 736 7.87 27.69 -36.81
N TYR A 737 9.09 27.47 -37.32
CA TYR A 737 9.37 26.53 -38.40
C TYR A 737 9.83 25.15 -37.89
N LEU A 738 9.87 24.91 -36.58
CA LEU A 738 10.22 23.61 -36.02
C LEU A 738 9.03 22.65 -36.11
N GLU A 739 9.07 21.75 -37.10
CA GLU A 739 7.98 20.78 -37.36
C GLU A 739 7.87 19.66 -36.33
N ARG A 740 8.93 19.44 -35.53
CA ARG A 740 9.03 18.35 -34.55
C ARG A 740 9.02 18.82 -33.09
N LEU A 741 8.93 20.13 -32.83
CA LEU A 741 8.98 20.65 -31.46
C LEU A 741 7.71 20.24 -30.70
N VAL A 742 7.86 19.32 -29.75
CA VAL A 742 6.78 18.78 -28.89
C VAL A 742 6.72 19.54 -27.56
N LEU A 743 7.85 20.01 -27.04
CA LEU A 743 7.94 20.67 -25.74
C LEU A 743 8.74 21.97 -25.79
N LEU A 744 8.12 23.04 -25.27
CA LEU A 744 8.76 24.32 -25.01
C LEU A 744 8.54 24.72 -23.55
N ASN A 745 9.63 24.88 -22.80
CA ASN A 745 9.59 25.32 -21.41
C ASN A 745 10.43 26.59 -21.23
N LEU A 746 9.76 27.69 -20.88
CA LEU A 746 10.32 29.03 -20.65
C LEU A 746 10.05 29.48 -19.21
N LYS A 747 9.75 28.54 -18.30
CA LYS A 747 9.39 28.85 -16.92
C LYS A 747 10.40 29.78 -16.25
N ASP A 748 9.94 30.76 -15.48
CA ASP A 748 10.74 31.74 -14.74
C ASP A 748 11.68 32.61 -15.61
N CYS A 749 11.43 32.73 -16.92
CA CYS A 749 12.10 33.71 -17.80
C CYS A 749 11.55 35.13 -17.58
N LYS A 750 11.92 35.74 -16.44
CA LYS A 750 11.29 36.96 -15.92
C LYS A 750 11.40 38.20 -16.82
N ASN A 751 12.43 38.34 -17.65
CA ASN A 751 12.61 39.50 -18.55
C ASN A 751 11.98 39.34 -19.93
N MET A 752 11.38 38.19 -20.22
CA MET A 752 10.74 37.93 -21.49
C MET A 752 9.50 38.82 -21.65
N LYS A 753 9.46 39.64 -22.70
CA LYS A 753 8.36 40.58 -22.93
C LYS A 753 7.29 40.04 -23.86
N LYS A 754 7.68 39.24 -24.86
CA LYS A 754 6.81 38.75 -25.94
C LYS A 754 7.22 37.36 -26.37
N LEU A 755 6.25 36.56 -26.80
CA LEU A 755 6.50 35.33 -27.57
C LEU A 755 6.61 35.67 -29.07
N PRO A 756 7.45 34.95 -29.84
CA PRO A 756 7.63 35.17 -31.27
C PRO A 756 6.32 34.97 -32.04
N ARG A 757 6.07 35.80 -33.05
CA ARG A 757 4.83 35.77 -33.84
C ARG A 757 4.67 34.46 -34.60
N SER A 758 5.78 33.94 -35.11
CA SER A 758 5.89 32.65 -35.79
C SER A 758 5.48 31.46 -34.91
N MET A 759 5.43 31.59 -33.58
CA MET A 759 5.01 30.50 -32.69
C MET A 759 3.62 29.95 -33.04
N ALA A 760 2.73 30.79 -33.58
CA ALA A 760 1.43 30.38 -34.09
C ALA A 760 1.50 29.33 -35.24
N MET A 761 2.66 29.14 -35.86
CA MET A 761 2.89 28.22 -36.98
C MET A 761 3.34 26.82 -36.52
N VAL A 762 3.70 26.64 -35.24
CA VAL A 762 4.20 25.36 -34.73
C VAL A 762 3.05 24.35 -34.64
N LYS A 763 3.13 23.27 -35.42
CA LYS A 763 2.06 22.26 -35.52
C LYS A 763 2.17 21.13 -34.50
N SER A 764 3.37 20.81 -34.03
CA SER A 764 3.65 19.63 -33.19
C SER A 764 3.66 19.92 -31.68
N LEU A 765 3.52 21.17 -31.25
CA LEU A 765 3.75 21.54 -29.85
C LEU A 765 2.62 21.02 -28.95
N GLU A 766 2.97 20.10 -28.05
CA GLU A 766 2.04 19.49 -27.09
C GLU A 766 2.14 20.12 -25.70
N MET A 767 3.34 20.55 -25.28
CA MET A 767 3.59 21.20 -23.99
C MET A 767 4.17 22.60 -24.17
N LEU A 768 3.49 23.57 -23.56
CA LEU A 768 4.01 24.93 -23.35
C LEU A 768 3.97 25.29 -21.87
N ASP A 769 5.12 25.66 -21.32
CA ASP A 769 5.23 26.21 -19.97
C ASP A 769 5.88 27.60 -20.04
N ILE A 770 5.12 28.62 -19.65
CA ILE A 770 5.60 30.01 -19.53
C ILE A 770 5.35 30.55 -18.11
N SER A 771 5.15 29.68 -17.13
CA SER A 771 4.91 30.07 -15.74
C SER A 771 6.04 30.96 -15.20
N GLY A 772 5.75 31.98 -14.41
CA GLY A 772 6.74 32.88 -13.81
C GLY A 772 7.33 33.95 -14.75
N CYS A 773 6.86 34.03 -16.00
CA CYS A 773 7.26 35.08 -16.95
C CYS A 773 6.55 36.42 -16.65
N SER A 774 6.92 37.06 -15.54
CA SER A 774 6.17 38.18 -14.96
C SER A 774 6.14 39.48 -15.79
N ASN A 775 7.10 39.71 -16.70
CA ASN A 775 7.18 40.92 -17.53
C ASN A 775 6.55 40.76 -18.93
N LEU A 776 5.77 39.69 -19.16
CA LEU A 776 5.05 39.50 -20.40
C LEU A 776 4.01 40.63 -20.58
N GLU A 777 4.15 41.47 -21.61
CA GLU A 777 3.36 42.70 -21.77
C GLU A 777 1.86 42.41 -22.04
N GLU A 778 1.55 41.32 -22.75
CA GLU A 778 0.19 40.87 -23.07
C GLU A 778 0.11 39.34 -23.05
N PHE A 779 -1.08 38.77 -22.76
CA PHE A 779 -1.30 37.34 -22.91
C PHE A 779 -1.07 36.90 -24.38
N PRO A 780 -0.27 35.86 -24.65
CA PRO A 780 0.18 35.60 -26.02
C PRO A 780 -0.92 34.95 -26.87
N LYS A 781 -1.50 35.75 -27.77
CA LYS A 781 -2.55 35.32 -28.73
C LYS A 781 -2.09 34.21 -29.67
N GLN A 782 -0.78 34.05 -29.85
CA GLN A 782 -0.17 32.99 -30.66
C GLN A 782 -0.55 31.59 -30.16
N ILE A 783 -0.80 31.44 -28.86
CA ILE A 783 -1.21 30.16 -28.25
C ILE A 783 -2.52 29.63 -28.85
N TRP A 784 -3.41 30.52 -29.29
CA TRP A 784 -4.73 30.14 -29.85
C TRP A 784 -4.62 29.26 -31.10
N ASN A 785 -3.52 29.36 -31.85
CA ASN A 785 -3.32 28.62 -33.09
C ASN A 785 -2.60 27.26 -32.90
N LEU A 786 -2.22 26.90 -31.67
CA LEU A 786 -1.48 25.67 -31.38
C LEU A 786 -2.44 24.46 -31.29
N GLN A 787 -2.72 23.85 -32.44
CA GLN A 787 -3.74 22.80 -32.58
C GLN A 787 -3.43 21.50 -31.81
N SER A 788 -2.15 21.20 -31.55
CA SER A 788 -1.71 19.99 -30.85
C SER A 788 -1.46 20.21 -29.36
N LEU A 789 -1.69 21.42 -28.84
CA LEU A 789 -1.35 21.76 -27.46
C LEU A 789 -2.25 20.99 -26.49
N THR A 790 -1.65 20.08 -25.72
CA THR A 790 -2.35 19.27 -24.73
C THR A 790 -2.22 19.83 -23.34
N VAL A 791 -1.09 20.50 -23.01
CA VAL A 791 -1.03 21.25 -21.76
C VAL A 791 -0.31 22.57 -21.84
N LEU A 792 -0.86 23.50 -21.08
CA LEU A 792 -0.45 24.87 -20.95
C LEU A 792 -0.31 25.23 -19.47
N ASN A 793 0.88 25.69 -19.06
CA ASN A 793 1.07 26.33 -17.75
C ASN A 793 1.45 27.80 -17.96
N VAL A 794 0.74 28.68 -17.28
CA VAL A 794 0.94 30.14 -17.35
C VAL A 794 0.96 30.75 -15.94
N ASP A 795 1.32 29.96 -14.93
CA ASP A 795 1.22 30.34 -13.53
C ASP A 795 2.03 31.60 -13.23
N GLY A 796 1.54 32.50 -12.38
CA GLY A 796 2.29 33.71 -12.03
C GLY A 796 2.37 34.77 -13.14
N ILE A 797 1.63 34.63 -14.25
CA ILE A 797 1.45 35.68 -15.25
C ILE A 797 0.22 36.53 -14.88
N THR A 798 0.41 37.85 -14.78
CA THR A 798 -0.70 38.78 -14.53
C THR A 798 -1.53 38.94 -15.79
N ILE A 799 -2.71 38.30 -15.85
CA ILE A 799 -3.58 38.36 -17.02
C ILE A 799 -4.50 39.61 -17.01
N ASN A 800 -4.65 40.25 -15.85
CA ASN A 800 -5.46 41.44 -15.65
C ASN A 800 -4.64 42.73 -15.76
N GLN A 801 -4.56 43.31 -16.96
CA GLN A 801 -4.25 44.74 -17.12
C GLN A 801 -5.46 45.51 -17.67
N SER A 802 -6.38 45.85 -16.77
CA SER A 802 -7.12 47.10 -16.86
C SER A 802 -7.24 47.69 -15.46
N LEU A 803 -6.58 48.85 -15.26
CA LEU A 803 -6.65 49.75 -14.09
C LEU A 803 -5.73 49.43 -12.90
N SER A 804 -4.50 49.92 -12.96
CA SER A 804 -3.79 50.45 -11.77
C SER A 804 -2.64 51.39 -12.15
N THR A 805 -2.97 52.48 -12.85
CA THR A 805 -2.24 53.75 -12.70
C THR A 805 -3.22 54.86 -12.39
N GLY A 806 -3.80 54.81 -11.18
CA GLY A 806 -4.08 56.03 -10.45
C GLY A 806 -2.74 56.57 -9.96
N GLY A 807 -1.98 57.19 -10.86
CA GLY A 807 -0.83 57.98 -10.46
C GLY A 807 -1.33 59.12 -9.57
N GLU A 808 -0.61 59.38 -8.49
CA GLU A 808 -0.69 60.66 -7.78
C GLU A 808 -0.45 61.79 -8.79
N ILE A 809 -1.54 62.37 -9.30
CA ILE A 809 -1.49 63.66 -9.99
C ILE A 809 -1.39 64.70 -8.89
N LYS A 810 -0.19 65.25 -8.70
CA LYS A 810 0.03 66.48 -7.94
C LYS A 810 -0.91 67.56 -8.50
N ALA A 811 -1.69 68.14 -7.59
CA ALA A 811 -2.61 69.23 -7.82
C ALA A 811 -1.98 70.38 -8.63
N TRP A 812 -2.63 70.76 -9.73
CA TRP A 812 -2.62 72.12 -10.25
C TRP A 812 -4.05 72.49 -10.64
N HIS A 813 -4.44 73.71 -10.29
CA HIS A 813 -5.80 74.22 -10.21
C HIS A 813 -6.52 74.46 -11.56
N SER A 814 -7.87 74.49 -11.44
CA SER A 814 -8.84 75.38 -12.11
C SER A 814 -9.67 74.85 -13.30
N TYR A 815 -10.95 74.61 -12.98
CA TYR A 815 -12.20 75.02 -13.62
C TYR A 815 -12.43 74.88 -15.16
N ILE A 816 -13.51 74.12 -15.45
CA ILE A 816 -14.48 74.11 -16.57
C ILE A 816 -14.48 72.82 -17.45
N GLN A 817 -15.60 72.08 -17.37
CA GLN A 817 -16.09 70.98 -18.24
C GLN A 817 -16.81 71.53 -19.51
N PRO A 818 -17.32 70.72 -20.48
CA PRO A 818 -16.81 69.56 -21.26
C PRO A 818 -17.07 69.82 -22.80
N PRO A 819 -17.08 68.90 -23.82
CA PRO A 819 -17.22 67.43 -23.78
C PRO A 819 -16.37 66.58 -24.77
N LEU A 820 -16.58 65.25 -24.68
CA LEU A 820 -16.23 64.17 -25.63
C LEU A 820 -14.83 63.56 -25.53
N LEU A 821 -14.67 62.55 -24.68
CA LEU A 821 -13.69 61.49 -24.91
C LEU A 821 -14.40 60.13 -24.95
N LYS A 822 -14.40 59.55 -26.15
CA LYS A 822 -14.81 58.17 -26.44
C LYS A 822 -14.07 57.23 -25.48
N LEU A 823 -14.86 56.48 -24.71
CA LEU A 823 -14.41 55.30 -23.99
C LEU A 823 -13.76 54.35 -25.03
N ARG A 824 -12.43 54.23 -25.05
CA ARG A 824 -11.76 53.15 -25.79
C ARG A 824 -12.18 51.85 -25.12
N LYS A 825 -13.09 51.11 -25.76
CA LYS A 825 -13.40 49.71 -25.42
C LYS A 825 -12.07 48.93 -25.39
N THR A 826 -11.71 48.42 -24.23
CA THR A 826 -10.60 47.49 -24.06
C THR A 826 -10.99 46.14 -24.67
N PRO A 827 -10.07 45.42 -25.34
CA PRO A 827 -10.37 44.11 -25.89
C PRO A 827 -10.50 43.10 -24.74
N GLU A 828 -11.71 42.57 -24.54
CA GLU A 828 -11.95 41.41 -23.69
C GLU A 828 -11.08 40.24 -24.17
N ILE A 829 -10.30 39.64 -23.27
CA ILE A 829 -9.59 38.39 -23.55
C ILE A 829 -10.65 37.28 -23.65
N SER A 830 -10.96 36.84 -24.87
CA SER A 830 -11.87 35.72 -25.08
C SER A 830 -11.09 34.41 -24.92
N TRP A 831 -11.12 33.84 -23.71
CA TRP A 831 -10.55 32.52 -23.42
C TRP A 831 -11.18 31.38 -24.23
N ALA A 832 -12.32 31.62 -24.88
CA ALA A 832 -12.95 30.72 -25.84
C ALA A 832 -12.05 30.37 -27.03
N ALA A 833 -10.98 31.15 -27.27
CA ALA A 833 -9.98 30.93 -28.32
C ALA A 833 -8.86 29.96 -27.93
N LEU A 834 -8.86 29.39 -26.71
CA LEU A 834 -7.89 28.34 -26.35
C LEU A 834 -8.08 27.06 -27.20
N PRO A 835 -7.01 26.28 -27.45
CA PRO A 835 -7.09 25.06 -28.23
C PRO A 835 -8.04 24.01 -27.62
N ARG A 836 -8.92 23.42 -28.45
CA ARG A 836 -9.85 22.34 -28.02
C ARG A 836 -9.13 21.03 -27.62
N SER A 837 -7.88 20.87 -28.04
CA SER A 837 -6.99 19.75 -27.69
C SER A 837 -6.51 19.80 -26.23
N LEU A 838 -6.72 20.91 -25.52
CA LEU A 838 -6.15 21.13 -24.20
C LEU A 838 -6.74 20.17 -23.16
N ALA A 839 -5.87 19.34 -22.58
CA ALA A 839 -6.19 18.38 -21.54
C ALA A 839 -5.82 18.87 -20.14
N ARG A 840 -4.78 19.71 -20.00
CA ARG A 840 -4.42 20.38 -18.74
C ARG A 840 -4.21 21.87 -18.93
N LEU A 841 -4.76 22.63 -17.98
CA LEU A 841 -4.56 24.08 -17.89
C LEU A 841 -4.19 24.45 -16.45
N SER A 842 -3.05 25.11 -16.29
CA SER A 842 -2.61 25.67 -15.01
C SER A 842 -2.60 27.20 -15.09
N LEU A 843 -3.38 27.83 -14.22
CA LEU A 843 -3.58 29.28 -14.09
C LEU A 843 -3.26 29.73 -12.65
N ALA A 844 -2.36 29.03 -11.96
CA ALA A 844 -2.11 29.31 -10.56
C ALA A 844 -1.44 30.68 -10.40
N ASN A 845 -1.73 31.41 -9.31
CA ASN A 845 -1.12 32.70 -8.99
C ASN A 845 -1.21 33.75 -10.13
N CYS A 846 -2.28 33.72 -10.93
CA CYS A 846 -2.46 34.62 -12.09
C CYS A 846 -3.21 35.92 -11.76
N ASN A 847 -3.50 36.15 -10.47
CA ASN A 847 -4.31 37.27 -9.98
C ASN A 847 -5.70 37.36 -10.64
N LEU A 848 -6.34 36.21 -10.87
CA LEU A 848 -7.66 36.10 -11.47
C LEU A 848 -8.76 36.45 -10.45
N SER A 849 -9.61 37.42 -10.79
CA SER A 849 -10.86 37.73 -10.09
C SER A 849 -12.05 37.07 -10.80
N GLU A 850 -13.24 37.09 -10.19
CA GLU A 850 -14.46 36.52 -10.78
C GLU A 850 -14.79 37.12 -12.15
N ASP A 851 -14.57 38.42 -12.32
CA ASP A 851 -14.81 39.15 -13.57
C ASP A 851 -13.80 38.80 -14.70
N ALA A 852 -12.69 38.14 -14.36
CA ALA A 852 -11.64 37.79 -15.33
C ALA A 852 -11.98 36.54 -16.15
N PHE A 853 -13.00 35.79 -15.74
CA PHE A 853 -13.44 34.57 -16.39
C PHE A 853 -14.59 34.85 -17.39
N PRO A 854 -14.42 34.64 -18.70
CA PRO A 854 -15.51 34.77 -19.66
C PRO A 854 -16.60 33.72 -19.45
N ARG A 855 -17.79 34.04 -19.97
CA ARG A 855 -18.97 33.17 -19.89
C ARG A 855 -18.84 31.87 -20.72
N ASP A 856 -17.91 31.82 -21.68
CA ASP A 856 -17.79 30.73 -22.66
C ASP A 856 -16.46 29.95 -22.57
N PHE A 857 -16.39 28.98 -21.64
CA PHE A 857 -15.33 27.95 -21.56
C PHE A 857 -15.81 26.57 -22.04
N SER A 858 -17.06 26.48 -22.51
CA SER A 858 -17.71 25.23 -22.96
C SER A 858 -17.02 24.53 -24.14
N ASN A 859 -16.12 25.22 -24.84
CA ASN A 859 -15.33 24.65 -25.95
C ASN A 859 -14.18 23.73 -25.50
N LEU A 860 -13.78 23.74 -24.23
CA LEU A 860 -12.67 22.90 -23.70
C LEU A 860 -13.16 21.52 -23.26
N SER A 861 -13.83 20.79 -24.16
CA SER A 861 -14.41 19.47 -23.85
C SER A 861 -13.37 18.41 -23.48
N SER A 862 -12.10 18.60 -23.89
CA SER A 862 -11.00 17.66 -23.63
C SER A 862 -10.29 17.92 -22.29
N LEU A 863 -10.65 18.98 -21.57
CA LEU A 863 -9.95 19.40 -20.36
C LEU A 863 -10.22 18.43 -19.21
N GLN A 864 -9.16 17.79 -18.71
CA GLN A 864 -9.18 16.82 -17.62
C GLN A 864 -8.65 17.43 -16.31
N VAL A 865 -7.67 18.33 -16.38
CA VAL A 865 -7.03 18.93 -15.19
C VAL A 865 -7.07 20.45 -15.28
N LEU A 866 -7.58 21.09 -14.24
CA LEU A 866 -7.60 22.54 -14.09
C LEU A 866 -7.00 22.96 -12.74
N ASP A 867 -5.98 23.81 -12.77
CA ASP A 867 -5.39 24.40 -11.57
C ASP A 867 -5.65 25.91 -11.50
N LEU A 868 -6.36 26.34 -10.45
CA LEU A 868 -6.71 27.73 -10.15
C LEU A 868 -6.09 28.18 -8.81
N SER A 869 -5.13 27.44 -8.27
CA SER A 869 -4.52 27.73 -6.96
C SER A 869 -3.92 29.13 -6.87
N ASP A 870 -3.79 29.68 -5.67
CA ASP A 870 -3.18 30.98 -5.39
C ASP A 870 -3.85 32.18 -6.10
N ASN A 871 -5.14 32.07 -6.48
CA ASN A 871 -5.90 33.18 -7.07
C ASN A 871 -6.85 33.84 -6.04
N PRO A 872 -7.12 35.16 -6.16
CA PRO A 872 -8.02 35.90 -5.26
C PRO A 872 -9.52 35.69 -5.56
N ILE A 873 -9.92 34.49 -6.00
CA ILE A 873 -11.31 34.14 -6.30
C ILE A 873 -12.15 33.99 -5.02
N ARG A 874 -13.41 34.45 -5.03
CA ARG A 874 -14.35 34.29 -3.90
C ARG A 874 -15.27 33.09 -4.08
N SER A 875 -15.63 32.79 -5.32
CA SER A 875 -16.38 31.61 -5.72
C SER A 875 -15.84 31.07 -7.05
N LEU A 876 -16.18 29.83 -7.35
CA LEU A 876 -15.87 29.25 -8.65
C LEU A 876 -16.80 29.82 -9.74
N PRO A 877 -16.27 30.17 -10.91
CA PRO A 877 -17.07 30.68 -12.03
C PRO A 877 -18.04 29.63 -12.59
N ASP A 878 -19.22 30.09 -13.03
CA ASP A 878 -20.34 29.23 -13.47
C ASP A 878 -19.99 28.26 -14.61
N PHE A 879 -19.02 28.60 -15.46
CA PHE A 879 -18.64 27.77 -16.60
C PHE A 879 -18.06 26.41 -16.20
N ILE A 880 -17.53 26.26 -14.98
CA ILE A 880 -16.94 25.00 -14.51
C ILE A 880 -17.97 23.86 -14.54
N ARG A 881 -19.26 24.19 -14.40
CA ARG A 881 -20.38 23.26 -14.59
C ARG A 881 -20.42 22.62 -15.98
N GLY A 882 -19.95 23.33 -17.00
CA GLY A 882 -19.92 22.88 -18.39
C GLY A 882 -18.72 22.00 -18.75
N LEU A 883 -17.74 21.83 -17.86
CA LEU A 883 -16.54 21.03 -18.10
C LEU A 883 -16.80 19.55 -17.79
N MET A 884 -17.58 18.88 -18.64
CA MET A 884 -18.03 17.50 -18.42
C MET A 884 -16.91 16.45 -18.40
N GLY A 885 -15.73 16.77 -18.96
CA GLY A 885 -14.55 15.89 -18.98
C GLY A 885 -13.56 16.11 -17.84
N LEU A 886 -13.82 17.06 -16.93
CA LEU A 886 -12.91 17.43 -15.85
C LEU A 886 -12.79 16.31 -14.82
N GLN A 887 -11.57 15.84 -14.58
CA GLN A 887 -11.25 14.78 -13.61
C GLN A 887 -10.64 15.36 -12.33
N THR A 888 -9.76 16.36 -12.46
CA THR A 888 -9.03 16.96 -11.33
C THR A 888 -9.19 18.47 -11.31
N LEU A 889 -9.56 19.02 -10.15
CA LEU A 889 -9.59 20.46 -9.89
C LEU A 889 -8.68 20.82 -8.72
N CYS A 890 -7.78 21.78 -8.92
CA CYS A 890 -6.90 22.31 -7.89
C CYS A 890 -7.25 23.76 -7.54
N VAL A 891 -7.49 24.02 -6.25
CA VAL A 891 -7.83 25.32 -5.67
C VAL A 891 -7.17 25.42 -4.30
N LYS A 892 -5.84 25.41 -4.27
CA LYS A 892 -5.05 25.64 -3.04
C LYS A 892 -4.81 27.12 -2.84
N SER A 893 -4.61 27.55 -1.58
CA SER A 893 -4.18 28.90 -1.22
C SER A 893 -5.04 30.03 -1.78
N CYS A 894 -6.30 29.74 -2.13
CA CYS A 894 -7.29 30.72 -2.59
C CYS A 894 -7.90 31.38 -1.34
N THR A 895 -7.15 32.27 -0.70
CA THR A 895 -7.48 32.83 0.62
C THR A 895 -8.79 33.62 0.68
N ARG A 896 -9.36 34.02 -0.46
CA ARG A 896 -10.65 34.71 -0.57
C ARG A 896 -11.84 33.80 -0.84
N LEU A 897 -11.60 32.51 -1.11
CA LEU A 897 -12.61 31.56 -1.53
C LEU A 897 -13.55 31.24 -0.38
N GLN A 898 -14.83 31.57 -0.53
CA GLN A 898 -15.87 31.40 0.50
C GLN A 898 -16.71 30.14 0.28
N SER A 899 -16.98 29.79 -0.99
CA SER A 899 -17.80 28.62 -1.29
C SER A 899 -17.38 27.92 -2.58
N LEU A 900 -17.48 26.59 -2.56
CA LEU A 900 -17.35 25.70 -3.71
C LEU A 900 -18.72 25.07 -3.96
N THR A 901 -19.46 25.61 -4.94
CA THR A 901 -20.81 25.15 -5.28
C THR A 901 -20.91 24.79 -6.76
N GLY A 902 -21.68 23.76 -7.09
CA GLY A 902 -21.97 23.40 -8.49
C GLY A 902 -20.78 22.86 -9.27
N LEU A 903 -19.94 22.02 -8.64
CA LEU A 903 -18.85 21.32 -9.32
C LEU A 903 -19.38 20.18 -10.24
N PRO A 904 -18.78 19.94 -11.41
CA PRO A 904 -19.06 18.75 -12.23
C PRO A 904 -18.61 17.48 -11.51
N LYS A 905 -18.92 16.31 -12.10
CA LYS A 905 -18.45 15.01 -11.58
C LYS A 905 -16.92 14.91 -11.77
N ILE A 906 -16.17 15.12 -10.69
CA ILE A 906 -14.71 15.03 -10.63
C ILE A 906 -14.25 13.79 -9.84
N GLU A 907 -13.07 13.27 -10.16
CA GLU A 907 -12.45 12.13 -9.46
C GLU A 907 -11.59 12.60 -8.27
N GLU A 908 -10.99 13.79 -8.40
CA GLU A 908 -10.08 14.35 -7.42
C GLU A 908 -10.27 15.86 -7.24
N LEU A 909 -10.41 16.29 -5.98
CA LEU A 909 -10.43 17.69 -5.58
C LEU A 909 -9.23 17.98 -4.67
N VAL A 910 -8.42 18.95 -5.08
CA VAL A 910 -7.20 19.34 -4.38
C VAL A 910 -7.39 20.72 -3.76
N ILE A 911 -7.49 20.76 -2.42
CA ILE A 911 -7.71 21.98 -1.61
C ILE A 911 -6.67 22.07 -0.49
N GLY A 912 -6.39 23.27 0.01
CA GLY A 912 -5.50 23.47 1.16
C GLY A 912 -5.17 24.94 1.33
N HIS A 913 -4.95 25.41 2.58
CA HIS A 913 -4.70 26.82 2.90
C HIS A 913 -5.77 27.81 2.38
N ASN A 914 -7.04 27.40 2.37
CA ASN A 914 -8.18 28.24 1.96
C ASN A 914 -8.88 28.80 3.22
N THR A 915 -8.33 29.86 3.79
CA THR A 915 -8.69 30.36 5.14
C THR A 915 -10.14 30.84 5.29
N LEU A 916 -10.79 31.31 4.23
CA LEU A 916 -12.17 31.82 4.27
C LEU A 916 -13.22 30.83 3.76
N LEU A 917 -12.85 29.57 3.48
CA LEU A 917 -13.76 28.60 2.89
C LEU A 917 -14.80 28.13 3.91
N GLU A 918 -16.07 28.44 3.66
CA GLU A 918 -17.19 28.15 4.56
C GLU A 918 -17.99 26.92 4.11
N LYS A 919 -18.13 26.71 2.79
CA LYS A 919 -19.07 25.70 2.24
C LYS A 919 -18.54 24.97 1.01
N ILE A 920 -18.69 23.63 0.99
CA ILE A 920 -18.42 22.78 -0.18
C ILE A 920 -19.65 21.91 -0.49
N THR A 921 -20.25 22.06 -1.68
CA THR A 921 -21.46 21.32 -2.09
C THR A 921 -21.43 20.82 -3.54
N PHE A 922 -21.92 19.59 -3.75
CA PHE A 922 -22.13 18.96 -5.06
C PHE A 922 -23.61 18.78 -5.37
N LEU A 923 -23.97 18.78 -6.67
CA LEU A 923 -25.30 18.44 -7.17
C LEU A 923 -25.17 17.39 -8.29
N PRO A 924 -25.80 16.20 -8.21
CA PRO A 924 -26.11 15.37 -7.04
C PRO A 924 -25.29 14.05 -7.00
N ASN A 925 -25.03 13.60 -5.77
CA ASN A 925 -24.44 12.32 -5.31
C ASN A 925 -22.90 12.08 -5.49
N PRO A 926 -22.11 11.97 -4.40
CA PRO A 926 -20.63 11.92 -4.42
C PRO A 926 -20.00 10.52 -4.54
N HIS A 927 -20.72 9.47 -4.96
CA HIS A 927 -20.24 8.06 -4.94
C HIS A 927 -18.99 7.74 -5.82
N ARG A 928 -18.34 8.74 -6.43
CA ARG A 928 -17.12 8.58 -7.25
C ARG A 928 -15.93 9.49 -6.90
N LEU A 929 -16.00 10.32 -5.86
CA LEU A 929 -14.80 11.01 -5.37
C LEU A 929 -13.86 9.95 -4.75
N THR A 930 -12.84 9.57 -5.50
CA THR A 930 -11.90 8.51 -5.08
C THR A 930 -10.82 9.04 -4.14
N THR A 931 -10.49 10.34 -4.22
CA THR A 931 -9.39 10.91 -3.45
C THR A 931 -9.62 12.40 -3.17
N LEU A 932 -9.55 12.78 -1.89
CA LEU A 932 -9.40 14.17 -1.45
C LEU A 932 -7.96 14.34 -0.99
N SER A 933 -7.12 14.99 -1.81
CA SER A 933 -5.74 15.29 -1.43
C SER A 933 -5.68 16.70 -0.84
N SER A 934 -5.97 16.84 0.44
CA SER A 934 -5.78 18.11 1.16
C SER A 934 -4.43 18.13 1.88
N SER A 935 -3.77 19.29 1.88
CA SER A 935 -2.81 19.63 2.92
C SER A 935 -3.64 20.21 4.07
N ILE A 936 -3.82 19.41 5.12
CA ILE A 936 -4.94 19.48 6.09
C ILE A 936 -4.66 20.50 7.21
N TYR A 937 -4.31 21.72 6.83
CA TYR A 937 -4.15 22.84 7.77
C TYR A 937 -4.94 24.04 7.25
N ASP A 938 -5.66 24.71 8.15
CA ASP A 938 -6.33 26.01 7.96
C ASP A 938 -7.73 26.03 7.28
N PHE A 939 -8.70 25.24 7.79
CA PHE A 939 -10.13 25.33 7.41
C PHE A 939 -11.02 25.83 8.58
N ASP A 940 -10.59 26.88 9.29
CA ASP A 940 -11.21 27.31 10.56
C ASP A 940 -12.66 27.82 10.43
N ASN A 941 -13.10 28.12 9.22
CA ASN A 941 -14.42 28.68 8.91
C ASN A 941 -15.39 27.67 8.24
N LEU A 942 -14.97 26.43 8.01
CA LEU A 942 -15.78 25.42 7.33
C LEU A 942 -16.99 25.01 8.17
N VAL A 943 -18.19 25.27 7.66
CA VAL A 943 -19.47 24.94 8.32
C VAL A 943 -20.24 23.83 7.61
N GLU A 944 -19.92 23.53 6.35
CA GLU A 944 -20.58 22.49 5.57
C GLU A 944 -19.60 21.83 4.59
N PHE A 945 -19.50 20.50 4.66
CA PHE A 945 -18.60 19.73 3.81
C PHE A 945 -19.33 18.58 3.12
N MET A 946 -19.53 18.69 1.80
CA MET A 946 -19.98 17.61 0.90
C MET A 946 -21.24 16.86 1.35
N GLY A 947 -22.11 17.48 2.15
CA GLY A 947 -23.27 16.82 2.77
C GLY A 947 -22.92 15.82 3.88
N LEU A 948 -21.64 15.65 4.25
CA LEU A 948 -21.16 14.77 5.32
C LEU A 948 -21.47 15.33 6.71
N PHE A 949 -21.24 16.64 6.89
CA PHE A 949 -21.69 17.34 8.07
C PHE A 949 -22.15 18.76 7.73
N LYS A 950 -23.08 19.27 8.54
CA LYS A 950 -23.54 20.66 8.51
C LYS A 950 -23.64 21.20 9.93
N LEU A 951 -22.89 22.26 10.22
CA LEU A 951 -22.99 23.02 11.46
C LEU A 951 -24.02 24.15 11.29
N GLU A 952 -24.95 24.26 12.22
CA GLU A 952 -25.86 25.39 12.32
C GLU A 952 -26.06 25.83 13.77
N PRO A 953 -26.28 27.14 14.03
CA PRO A 953 -26.56 27.62 15.38
C PRO A 953 -27.77 26.90 15.97
N ILE A 954 -27.72 26.54 17.25
CA ILE A 954 -28.81 25.81 17.93
C ILE A 954 -30.18 26.51 17.83
N GLU A 955 -30.19 27.84 17.68
CA GLU A 955 -31.38 28.66 17.48
C GLU A 955 -32.09 28.39 16.15
N LYS A 956 -31.36 27.87 15.15
CA LYS A 956 -31.87 27.56 13.81
C LYS A 956 -32.21 26.09 13.62
N VAL A 957 -31.88 25.23 14.61
CA VAL A 957 -32.17 23.79 14.58
C VAL A 957 -33.66 23.57 14.85
N ASP A 958 -34.25 22.57 14.20
CA ASP A 958 -35.63 22.13 14.40
C ASP A 958 -35.96 21.93 15.90
N ASP A 959 -36.98 22.66 16.38
CA ASP A 959 -37.47 22.63 17.76
C ASP A 959 -37.81 21.19 18.22
N ALA A 960 -38.25 20.31 17.33
CA ALA A 960 -38.53 18.92 17.67
C ALA A 960 -37.26 18.16 18.09
N ILE A 961 -36.14 18.35 17.37
CA ILE A 961 -34.85 17.72 17.69
C ILE A 961 -34.30 18.28 19.01
N VAL A 962 -34.40 19.60 19.18
CA VAL A 962 -33.97 20.32 20.38
C VAL A 962 -34.77 19.85 21.62
N ASN A 963 -36.09 19.67 21.49
CA ASN A 963 -36.94 19.18 22.56
C ASN A 963 -36.65 17.71 22.91
N ASN A 964 -36.38 16.87 21.91
CA ASN A 964 -36.04 15.45 22.12
C ASN A 964 -34.74 15.26 22.92
N LEU A 965 -33.76 16.15 22.73
CA LEU A 965 -32.53 16.18 23.54
C LEU A 965 -32.75 16.70 24.98
N GLY A 966 -33.95 17.20 25.30
CA GLY A 966 -34.26 17.84 26.59
C GLY A 966 -33.68 19.25 26.73
N PHE A 967 -33.35 19.90 25.60
CA PHE A 967 -32.66 21.19 25.57
C PHE A 967 -33.56 22.39 25.89
N SER A 968 -34.88 22.22 25.92
CA SER A 968 -35.84 23.27 26.29
C SER A 968 -35.62 23.83 27.71
N ILE A 969 -35.01 23.05 28.61
CA ILE A 969 -34.66 23.44 29.99
C ILE A 969 -33.38 24.31 30.04
N LEU A 970 -32.53 24.25 29.00
CA LEU A 970 -31.24 24.94 28.94
C LEU A 970 -31.26 26.25 28.13
N ARG A 971 -32.33 26.56 27.40
CA ARG A 971 -32.51 27.83 26.65
C ARG A 971 -32.43 29.08 27.54
N SER A 972 -32.61 28.95 28.87
CA SER A 972 -32.57 30.06 29.82
C SER A 972 -31.17 30.41 30.37
N ARG A 973 -30.11 29.70 29.94
CA ARG A 973 -28.73 29.94 30.40
C ARG A 973 -27.85 30.47 29.26
N CYS A 974 -27.05 31.50 29.53
CA CYS A 974 -25.95 31.91 28.64
C CYS A 974 -24.89 30.80 28.60
N ILE A 975 -24.90 29.98 27.56
CA ILE A 975 -23.89 28.94 27.35
C ILE A 975 -22.68 29.58 26.66
N PRO A 976 -21.46 29.42 27.19
CA PRO A 976 -20.25 29.97 26.58
C PRO A 976 -19.95 29.34 25.21
N ALA A 977 -19.20 30.06 24.37
CA ALA A 977 -18.78 29.58 23.06
C ALA A 977 -17.86 28.35 23.19
N VAL A 978 -18.09 27.36 22.33
CA VAL A 978 -17.44 26.04 22.38
C VAL A 978 -16.34 25.98 21.31
N LYS A 979 -15.17 25.44 21.66
CA LYS A 979 -14.13 25.08 20.68
C LYS A 979 -14.51 23.75 20.06
N LEU A 980 -14.61 23.71 18.74
CA LEU A 980 -14.89 22.49 17.99
C LEU A 980 -13.64 22.05 17.23
N TYR A 981 -13.52 20.76 16.97
CA TYR A 981 -12.46 20.16 16.18
C TYR A 981 -13.08 19.26 15.13
N SER A 982 -12.59 19.35 13.89
CA SER A 982 -13.02 18.45 12.82
C SER A 982 -11.98 17.35 12.62
N SER A 983 -12.39 16.09 12.76
CA SER A 983 -11.55 14.93 12.49
C SER A 983 -11.26 14.76 10.99
N LEU A 984 -12.16 15.25 10.14
CA LEU A 984 -11.99 15.25 8.68
C LEU A 984 -10.83 16.16 8.24
N THR A 985 -10.77 17.36 8.81
CA THR A 985 -9.78 18.39 8.44
C THR A 985 -8.69 18.58 9.48
N HIS A 986 -8.57 17.72 10.50
CA HIS A 986 -7.64 17.82 11.62
C HIS A 986 -7.40 19.25 12.16
N THR A 987 -8.41 20.12 12.09
CA THR A 987 -8.30 21.56 12.40
C THR A 987 -9.18 21.92 13.58
N LEU A 988 -8.66 22.80 14.43
CA LEU A 988 -9.42 23.46 15.48
C LEU A 988 -10.29 24.54 14.84
N LEU A 989 -11.60 24.35 14.84
CA LEU A 989 -12.54 25.39 14.41
C LEU A 989 -12.50 26.54 15.44
N ARG A 990 -12.78 27.76 14.97
CA ARG A 990 -12.89 28.94 15.84
C ARG A 990 -13.94 28.71 16.94
N LYS A 991 -13.80 29.41 18.08
CA LYS A 991 -14.85 29.42 19.13
C LYS A 991 -16.17 29.89 18.51
N LEU A 992 -17.14 28.99 18.43
CA LEU A 992 -18.46 29.27 17.88
C LEU A 992 -19.49 29.31 19.02
N PRO A 993 -20.57 30.11 18.90
CA PRO A 993 -21.77 29.91 19.71
C PRO A 993 -22.22 28.45 19.58
N LEU A 994 -22.98 27.94 20.55
CA LEU A 994 -23.44 26.55 20.54
C LEU A 994 -24.03 26.14 19.17
N GLN A 995 -23.37 25.19 18.50
CA GLN A 995 -23.76 24.65 17.20
C GLN A 995 -24.40 23.28 17.36
N GLY A 996 -25.42 23.01 16.54
CA GLY A 996 -25.86 21.66 16.22
C GLY A 996 -25.12 21.14 14.98
N CYS A 997 -24.60 19.93 15.06
CA CYS A 997 -23.98 19.22 13.94
C CYS A 997 -24.95 18.17 13.39
N HIS A 998 -25.33 18.30 12.12
CA HIS A 998 -26.09 17.29 11.40
C HIS A 998 -25.13 16.38 10.64
N GLU A 999 -25.16 15.08 10.93
CA GLU A 999 -24.38 14.04 10.27
C GLU A 999 -25.34 12.93 9.81
N GLU A 1000 -25.81 13.01 8.57
CA GLU A 1000 -26.82 12.10 7.97
C GLU A 1000 -28.08 11.90 8.87
N HIS A 1001 -28.15 10.78 9.61
CA HIS A 1001 -29.28 10.40 10.49
C HIS A 1001 -29.04 10.70 11.97
N ILE A 1002 -27.90 11.30 12.31
CA ILE A 1002 -27.48 11.59 13.69
C ILE A 1002 -27.32 13.10 13.85
N PHE A 1003 -27.79 13.61 14.98
CA PHE A 1003 -27.62 15.00 15.36
C PHE A 1003 -26.80 15.10 16.65
N CYS A 1004 -25.72 15.88 16.62
CA CYS A 1004 -24.77 16.00 17.72
C CYS A 1004 -24.69 17.44 18.25
N VAL A 1005 -24.55 17.58 19.57
CA VAL A 1005 -24.31 18.86 20.26
C VAL A 1005 -23.23 18.64 21.33
N PHE A 1006 -22.30 19.58 21.43
CA PHE A 1006 -21.21 19.57 22.41
C PHE A 1006 -21.30 20.82 23.27
N LEU A 1007 -21.28 20.65 24.60
CA LEU A 1007 -21.41 21.76 25.55
C LEU A 1007 -20.63 21.50 26.85
N PRO A 1008 -20.14 22.53 27.56
CA PRO A 1008 -19.43 22.33 28.83
C PRO A 1008 -20.35 21.78 29.91
N GLY A 1009 -19.88 20.78 30.65
CA GLY A 1009 -20.64 20.19 31.75
C GLY A 1009 -19.98 18.97 32.37
N SER A 1010 -20.21 18.77 33.66
CA SER A 1010 -19.51 17.78 34.49
C SER A 1010 -20.36 16.59 34.94
N LYS A 1011 -21.65 16.57 34.59
CA LYS A 1011 -22.59 15.50 34.94
C LYS A 1011 -23.63 15.30 33.86
N VAL A 1012 -24.10 14.07 33.70
CA VAL A 1012 -25.25 13.76 32.85
C VAL A 1012 -26.50 14.47 33.38
N PRO A 1013 -27.33 15.10 32.52
CA PRO A 1013 -28.53 15.79 32.99
C PRO A 1013 -29.56 14.86 33.67
N PRO A 1014 -30.31 15.33 34.68
CA PRO A 1014 -31.21 14.49 35.47
C PRO A 1014 -32.38 13.85 34.71
N TRP A 1015 -32.72 14.35 33.51
CA TRP A 1015 -33.79 13.82 32.67
C TRP A 1015 -33.34 12.65 31.77
N PHE A 1016 -32.09 12.21 31.87
CA PHE A 1016 -31.66 10.92 31.31
C PHE A 1016 -32.09 9.80 32.25
N SER A 1017 -32.94 8.91 31.75
CA SER A 1017 -33.62 7.89 32.55
C SER A 1017 -32.70 6.77 33.02
N VAL A 1018 -31.61 6.50 32.30
CA VAL A 1018 -30.64 5.46 32.63
C VAL A 1018 -29.25 6.07 32.61
N THR A 1019 -28.51 6.01 33.72
CA THR A 1019 -27.14 6.55 33.82
C THR A 1019 -26.19 5.52 34.42
N ASN A 1020 -24.91 5.59 34.05
CA ASN A 1020 -23.85 4.77 34.63
C ASN A 1020 -22.54 5.56 34.71
N ILE A 1021 -21.76 5.28 35.75
CA ILE A 1021 -20.39 5.78 35.88
C ILE A 1021 -19.48 4.90 35.01
N GLY A 1022 -18.66 5.53 34.17
CA GLY A 1022 -17.80 4.85 33.20
C GLY A 1022 -18.29 5.00 31.75
N SER A 1023 -17.71 4.21 30.85
CA SER A 1023 -17.83 4.37 29.39
C SER A 1023 -18.96 3.56 28.75
N SER A 1024 -19.66 2.69 29.48
CA SER A 1024 -20.69 1.81 28.91
C SER A 1024 -21.89 1.62 29.83
N ILE A 1025 -23.06 1.40 29.23
CA ILE A 1025 -24.31 1.15 29.93
C ILE A 1025 -25.15 0.12 29.18
N SER A 1026 -25.71 -0.85 29.91
CA SER A 1026 -26.62 -1.86 29.35
C SER A 1026 -27.98 -1.76 30.03
N PHE A 1027 -29.05 -1.81 29.24
CA PHE A 1027 -30.42 -1.71 29.74
C PHE A 1027 -31.41 -2.36 28.76
N VAL A 1028 -32.59 -2.73 29.27
CA VAL A 1028 -33.70 -3.21 28.46
C VAL A 1028 -34.60 -2.03 28.11
N VAL A 1029 -34.95 -1.91 26.83
CA VAL A 1029 -35.82 -0.86 26.30
C VAL A 1029 -37.22 -1.03 26.92
N PRO A 1030 -37.73 -0.05 27.70
CA PRO A 1030 -39.06 -0.13 28.28
C PRO A 1030 -40.14 -0.17 27.21
N SER A 1031 -41.13 -1.06 27.38
CA SER A 1031 -42.29 -1.12 26.50
C SER A 1031 -43.42 -0.26 27.07
N LEU A 1032 -43.89 0.71 26.30
CA LEU A 1032 -45.02 1.59 26.65
C LEU A 1032 -46.18 1.32 25.70
N LEU A 1033 -47.34 0.94 26.24
CA LEU A 1033 -48.58 0.76 25.47
C LEU A 1033 -48.95 2.09 24.79
N ASN A 1034 -49.23 2.05 23.47
CA ASN A 1034 -49.64 3.18 22.61
C ASN A 1034 -48.52 4.19 22.21
N PHE A 1035 -47.25 3.83 22.36
CA PHE A 1035 -46.12 4.68 21.95
C PHE A 1035 -45.10 3.92 21.10
N ARG A 1036 -44.67 4.50 19.96
CA ARG A 1036 -43.54 4.01 19.16
C ARG A 1036 -42.24 4.69 19.55
N ILE A 1037 -41.14 3.96 19.47
CA ILE A 1037 -39.79 4.52 19.70
C ILE A 1037 -39.40 5.34 18.47
N GLN A 1038 -39.20 6.65 18.68
CA GLN A 1038 -38.81 7.59 17.64
C GLN A 1038 -37.28 7.67 17.49
N GLY A 1039 -36.55 7.47 18.57
CA GLY A 1039 -35.08 7.54 18.56
C GLY A 1039 -34.47 7.40 19.94
N LEU A 1040 -33.14 7.47 19.97
CA LEU A 1040 -32.33 7.31 21.17
C LEU A 1040 -31.44 8.54 21.37
N CYS A 1041 -31.47 9.11 22.57
CA CYS A 1041 -30.55 10.15 22.99
C CYS A 1041 -29.44 9.53 23.86
N VAL A 1042 -28.19 9.74 23.50
CA VAL A 1042 -27.02 9.35 24.28
C VAL A 1042 -26.30 10.60 24.76
N CYS A 1043 -26.01 10.67 26.05
CA CYS A 1043 -25.25 11.71 26.71
C CYS A 1043 -23.96 11.11 27.27
N SER A 1044 -22.83 11.77 27.05
CA SER A 1044 -21.56 11.34 27.62
C SER A 1044 -20.79 12.52 28.17
N VAL A 1045 -20.33 12.41 29.41
CA VAL A 1045 -19.43 13.37 30.06
C VAL A 1045 -18.01 12.86 29.88
N TYR A 1046 -17.13 13.66 29.29
CA TYR A 1046 -15.77 13.26 29.00
C TYR A 1046 -14.76 14.39 29.25
N GLU A 1047 -13.50 14.01 29.38
CA GLU A 1047 -12.35 14.92 29.42
C GLU A 1047 -11.30 14.53 28.37
N PHE A 1048 -10.47 15.49 27.96
CA PHE A 1048 -9.38 15.27 27.00
C PHE A 1048 -8.02 15.46 27.65
N CYS A 1049 -7.08 14.58 27.32
CA CYS A 1049 -5.66 14.71 27.68
C CYS A 1049 -4.78 15.07 26.48
N ASN A 1050 -5.15 14.66 25.26
CA ASN A 1050 -4.44 14.99 24.02
C ASN A 1050 -5.40 14.95 22.81
N VAL A 1051 -5.37 16.00 21.98
CA VAL A 1051 -6.28 16.18 20.82
C VAL A 1051 -5.82 15.38 19.59
N TYR A 1052 -4.54 14.98 19.52
CA TYR A 1052 -3.99 14.32 18.34
C TYR A 1052 -4.20 12.79 18.31
N ASP A 1053 -4.69 12.20 19.40
CA ASP A 1053 -4.82 10.74 19.56
C ASP A 1053 -6.19 10.33 20.12
N CYS A 1054 -7.21 11.14 19.82
CA CYS A 1054 -8.56 10.95 20.32
C CYS A 1054 -9.54 10.66 19.18
N GLU A 1055 -9.92 9.39 19.03
CA GLU A 1055 -10.97 8.96 18.11
C GLU A 1055 -12.26 8.61 18.88
N PRO A 1056 -13.04 9.59 19.37
CA PRO A 1056 -14.26 9.31 20.11
C PRO A 1056 -15.26 8.60 19.20
N HIS A 1057 -15.92 7.58 19.71
CA HIS A 1057 -16.97 6.87 18.99
C HIS A 1057 -18.01 6.29 19.94
N THR A 1058 -19.26 6.32 19.50
CA THR A 1058 -20.40 5.71 20.19
C THR A 1058 -20.77 4.43 19.48
N ILE A 1059 -20.84 3.34 20.24
CA ILE A 1059 -21.27 2.02 19.80
C ILE A 1059 -22.59 1.71 20.51
N ILE A 1060 -23.62 1.39 19.74
CA ILE A 1060 -24.91 0.92 20.25
C ILE A 1060 -25.09 -0.49 19.70
N SER A 1061 -25.12 -1.49 20.57
CA SER A 1061 -25.39 -2.87 20.20
C SER A 1061 -26.73 -3.32 20.77
N ASN A 1062 -27.61 -3.81 19.90
CA ASN A 1062 -28.82 -4.52 20.27
C ASN A 1062 -28.51 -6.02 20.30
N THR A 1063 -28.40 -6.59 21.51
CA THR A 1063 -28.05 -8.00 21.71
C THR A 1063 -29.20 -8.92 21.32
N THR A 1064 -30.45 -8.46 21.47
CA THR A 1064 -31.66 -9.21 21.08
C THR A 1064 -31.74 -9.43 19.56
N LYS A 1065 -31.44 -8.39 18.78
CA LYS A 1065 -31.53 -8.40 17.30
C LYS A 1065 -30.19 -8.62 16.60
N SER A 1066 -29.10 -8.75 17.35
CA SER A 1066 -27.72 -8.87 16.82
C SER A 1066 -27.34 -7.73 15.86
N LEU A 1067 -27.80 -6.50 16.16
CA LEU A 1067 -27.52 -5.28 15.39
C LEU A 1067 -26.49 -4.42 16.13
N VAL A 1068 -25.56 -3.82 15.39
CA VAL A 1068 -24.57 -2.89 15.96
C VAL A 1068 -24.51 -1.64 15.10
N TRP A 1069 -24.68 -0.48 15.73
CA TRP A 1069 -24.50 0.83 15.14
C TRP A 1069 -23.25 1.49 15.74
N ILE A 1070 -22.42 2.08 14.89
CA ILE A 1070 -21.18 2.76 15.29
C ILE A 1070 -21.19 4.15 14.66
N HIS A 1071 -21.06 5.18 15.49
CA HIS A 1071 -20.95 6.56 15.05
C HIS A 1071 -19.62 7.15 15.51
N ARG A 1072 -18.91 7.73 14.54
CA ARG A 1072 -17.71 8.53 14.76
C ARG A 1072 -18.02 9.97 14.36
N PRO A 1073 -18.13 10.91 15.32
CA PRO A 1073 -18.44 12.30 14.99
C PRO A 1073 -17.34 12.90 14.11
N LEU A 1074 -17.73 13.54 13.02
CA LEU A 1074 -16.82 14.28 12.15
C LEU A 1074 -16.38 15.61 12.77
N VAL A 1075 -17.21 16.15 13.67
CA VAL A 1075 -16.91 17.33 14.48
C VAL A 1075 -17.21 17.03 15.95
N PHE A 1076 -16.27 17.32 16.84
CA PHE A 1076 -16.46 17.19 18.28
C PHE A 1076 -15.92 18.37 19.08
N GLY A 1077 -16.47 18.62 20.26
CA GLY A 1077 -16.06 19.72 21.14
C GLY A 1077 -14.79 19.41 21.92
N ILE A 1078 -13.97 20.42 22.19
CA ILE A 1078 -12.76 20.31 23.01
C ILE A 1078 -12.93 21.14 24.31
N PRO A 1079 -12.76 20.54 25.49
CA PRO A 1079 -12.81 21.22 26.78
C PRO A 1079 -11.66 22.22 26.91
N GLU A 1080 -11.87 23.29 27.66
CA GLU A 1080 -10.74 24.10 28.13
C GLU A 1080 -10.03 23.38 29.28
N ALA A 1081 -8.80 23.80 29.61
CA ALA A 1081 -8.02 23.15 30.66
C ALA A 1081 -8.84 23.08 31.96
N ASP A 1082 -8.87 21.88 32.57
CA ASP A 1082 -9.62 21.57 33.80
C ASP A 1082 -11.16 21.57 33.68
N GLU A 1083 -11.73 21.56 32.47
CA GLU A 1083 -13.18 21.43 32.24
C GLU A 1083 -13.60 20.06 31.68
N ASN A 1084 -14.81 19.62 32.04
CA ASN A 1084 -15.47 18.47 31.41
C ASN A 1084 -16.41 18.94 30.30
N MET A 1085 -16.59 18.10 29.29
CA MET A 1085 -17.54 18.35 28.20
C MET A 1085 -18.63 17.29 28.16
N ILE A 1086 -19.82 17.71 27.74
CA ILE A 1086 -20.97 16.87 27.45
C ILE A 1086 -21.09 16.71 25.94
N TRP A 1087 -21.16 15.47 25.48
CA TRP A 1087 -21.55 15.09 24.12
C TRP A 1087 -22.96 14.53 24.16
N LEU A 1088 -23.89 15.23 23.50
CA LEU A 1088 -25.25 14.79 23.26
C LEU A 1088 -25.37 14.34 21.81
N SER A 1089 -25.87 13.12 21.59
CA SER A 1089 -26.22 12.62 20.27
C SER A 1089 -27.65 12.11 20.24
N TYR A 1090 -28.40 12.50 19.20
CA TYR A 1090 -29.74 12.02 18.91
C TYR A 1090 -29.70 11.14 17.68
N TRP A 1091 -30.11 9.88 17.86
CA TRP A 1091 -30.12 8.84 16.85
C TRP A 1091 -31.54 8.58 16.40
N LYS A 1092 -31.81 8.82 15.11
CA LYS A 1092 -33.09 8.48 14.50
C LYS A 1092 -33.07 7.02 14.04
N PHE A 1093 -33.65 6.14 14.84
CA PHE A 1093 -33.86 4.74 14.49
C PHE A 1093 -35.23 4.61 13.83
N GLU A 1094 -35.27 4.64 12.50
CA GLU A 1094 -36.50 4.54 11.70
C GLU A 1094 -37.16 3.16 11.84
N ASN A 1095 -37.88 2.92 12.94
CA ASN A 1095 -38.55 1.67 13.34
C ASN A 1095 -37.63 0.47 13.66
N GLN A 1096 -36.33 0.69 13.92
CA GLN A 1096 -35.36 -0.40 14.17
C GLN A 1096 -35.32 -0.90 15.62
N LEU A 1097 -35.91 -0.16 16.57
CA LEU A 1097 -35.94 -0.48 18.00
C LEU A 1097 -37.37 -0.75 18.48
N GLU A 1098 -37.53 -1.78 19.32
CA GLU A 1098 -38.81 -2.18 19.93
C GLU A 1098 -38.70 -2.32 21.45
N GLY A 1099 -39.84 -2.22 22.14
CA GLY A 1099 -39.91 -2.46 23.58
C GLY A 1099 -39.53 -3.91 23.92
N GLY A 1100 -38.61 -4.09 24.86
CA GLY A 1100 -38.05 -5.39 25.23
C GLY A 1100 -36.68 -5.70 24.63
N ASP A 1101 -36.19 -4.89 23.68
CA ASP A 1101 -34.83 -5.03 23.15
C ASP A 1101 -33.78 -4.74 24.24
N GLU A 1102 -32.74 -5.57 24.32
CA GLU A 1102 -31.59 -5.35 25.21
C GLU A 1102 -30.51 -4.56 24.47
N LEU A 1103 -30.21 -3.35 24.95
CA LEU A 1103 -29.24 -2.44 24.37
C LEU A 1103 -28.03 -2.30 25.27
N ASN A 1104 -26.85 -2.32 24.66
CA ASN A 1104 -25.60 -1.90 25.27
C ASN A 1104 -25.04 -0.69 24.49
N VAL A 1105 -24.86 0.42 25.19
CA VAL A 1105 -24.32 1.67 24.66
C VAL A 1105 -22.96 1.90 25.27
N SER A 1106 -21.91 1.98 24.46
CA SER A 1106 -20.56 2.28 24.91
C SER A 1106 -19.97 3.46 24.14
N VAL A 1107 -19.33 4.38 24.86
CA VAL A 1107 -18.62 5.53 24.30
C VAL A 1107 -17.16 5.41 24.65
N VAL A 1108 -16.32 5.29 23.64
CA VAL A 1108 -14.90 4.92 23.75
C VAL A 1108 -14.06 5.77 22.81
N GLY A 1109 -12.76 5.89 23.08
CA GLY A 1109 -11.82 6.65 22.25
C GLY A 1109 -10.37 6.20 22.47
N GLY A 1110 -9.42 6.92 21.85
CA GLY A 1110 -7.97 6.66 22.00
C GLY A 1110 -7.43 7.07 23.39
N GLU A 1111 -6.12 6.90 23.61
CA GLU A 1111 -5.49 7.08 24.94
C GLU A 1111 -5.73 8.48 25.56
N GLY A 1112 -6.02 9.48 24.73
CA GLY A 1112 -6.32 10.86 25.15
C GLY A 1112 -7.78 11.17 25.48
N PHE A 1113 -8.71 10.21 25.43
CA PHE A 1113 -10.16 10.43 25.62
C PHE A 1113 -10.73 9.56 26.75
N GLN A 1114 -11.20 10.18 27.83
CA GLN A 1114 -11.77 9.46 28.97
C GLN A 1114 -13.22 9.87 29.22
N VAL A 1115 -14.11 8.87 29.29
CA VAL A 1115 -15.53 9.05 29.60
C VAL A 1115 -15.76 8.81 31.09
N LYS A 1116 -16.34 9.79 31.77
CA LYS A 1116 -16.64 9.75 33.21
C LYS A 1116 -18.03 9.18 33.48
N GLU A 1117 -19.00 9.53 32.66
CA GLU A 1117 -20.40 9.19 32.87
C GLU A 1117 -21.13 9.09 31.53
N VAL A 1118 -22.00 8.09 31.38
CA VAL A 1118 -22.87 7.90 30.22
C VAL A 1118 -24.32 7.85 30.67
N GLY A 1119 -25.20 8.53 29.94
CA GLY A 1119 -26.63 8.53 30.13
C GLY A 1119 -27.39 8.23 28.84
N VAL A 1120 -28.52 7.54 28.96
CA VAL A 1120 -29.38 7.21 27.83
C VAL A 1120 -30.83 7.60 28.13
N ARG A 1121 -31.48 8.17 27.12
CA ARG A 1121 -32.91 8.53 27.13
C ARG A 1121 -33.56 8.05 25.84
N ILE A 1122 -34.66 7.32 25.96
CA ILE A 1122 -35.47 6.90 24.81
C ILE A 1122 -36.52 7.97 24.53
N VAL A 1123 -36.70 8.29 23.25
CA VAL A 1123 -37.70 9.25 22.78
C VAL A 1123 -38.85 8.49 22.15
N TYR A 1124 -40.07 8.73 22.64
CA TYR A 1124 -41.29 8.07 22.19
C TYR A 1124 -42.19 9.04 21.40
N LYS A 1125 -42.95 8.50 20.46
CA LYS A 1125 -44.00 9.19 19.71
C LYS A 1125 -45.31 8.43 19.90
N GLU A 1126 -46.37 9.16 20.23
CA GLU A 1126 -47.71 8.60 20.48
C GLU A 1126 -48.30 8.02 19.19
N GLU A 1127 -48.86 6.80 19.25
CA GLU A 1127 -49.66 6.26 18.15
C GLU A 1127 -51.02 6.95 18.17
N GLN A 1128 -51.22 7.93 17.30
CA GLN A 1128 -52.56 8.45 17.08
C GLN A 1128 -53.41 7.37 16.38
N GLU A 1129 -54.37 6.80 17.10
CA GLU A 1129 -55.50 6.11 16.48
C GLU A 1129 -56.22 7.10 15.57
N GLU A 1130 -56.26 6.81 14.26
CA GLU A 1130 -57.16 7.49 13.33
C GLU A 1130 -58.61 7.16 13.69
N LYS A 1131 -59.20 7.91 14.64
CA LYS A 1131 -60.64 8.09 14.76
C LYS A 1131 -61.01 9.55 15.04
N SER A 1132 -61.50 10.15 13.97
CA SER A 1132 -62.38 11.32 13.85
C SER A 1132 -62.99 11.91 15.15
N SER A 1133 -62.59 13.15 15.43
CA SER A 1133 -63.43 14.33 15.72
C SER A 1133 -64.35 14.33 16.96
N ILE A 1134 -64.02 15.18 17.97
CA ILE A 1134 -64.69 16.46 18.32
C ILE A 1134 -64.18 16.96 19.69
N GLN A 1135 -64.08 18.30 19.78
CA GLN A 1135 -63.57 19.20 20.82
C GLN A 1135 -64.08 18.97 22.27
N ILE A 1136 -63.30 19.42 23.27
CA ILE A 1136 -63.58 20.62 24.12
C ILE A 1136 -62.41 20.88 25.10
N GLN A 1137 -62.31 22.15 25.51
CA GLN A 1137 -61.22 22.92 26.10
C GLN A 1137 -60.81 22.61 27.55
N SER A 1138 -59.51 22.89 27.80
CA SER A 1138 -58.88 23.49 29.01
C SER A 1138 -59.17 22.95 30.41
N THR A 1139 -58.12 22.52 31.13
CA THR A 1139 -57.48 23.27 32.25
C THR A 1139 -56.21 22.58 32.74
N SER A 1140 -55.39 23.37 33.43
CA SER A 1140 -54.02 23.12 33.90
C SER A 1140 -53.92 22.14 35.09
N GLU A 1141 -52.66 21.74 35.36
CA GLU A 1141 -52.15 21.33 36.68
C GLU A 1141 -52.75 20.06 37.32
N ALA A 1142 -52.27 18.88 36.91
CA ALA A 1142 -52.03 17.73 37.80
C ALA A 1142 -51.50 16.51 37.01
N ALA A 1143 -50.22 16.49 36.64
CA ALA A 1143 -49.57 15.24 36.22
C ALA A 1143 -48.05 15.20 36.44
N ALA A 1144 -47.49 16.17 37.16
CA ALA A 1144 -46.04 16.24 37.44
C ALA A 1144 -45.58 15.40 38.64
N SER A 1145 -46.47 14.60 39.26
CA SER A 1145 -46.20 13.99 40.57
C SER A 1145 -46.31 12.46 40.63
N GLN A 1146 -46.20 11.74 39.50
CA GLN A 1146 -46.28 10.26 39.49
C GLN A 1146 -45.27 9.56 38.55
N GLN A 1147 -44.04 10.05 38.44
CA GLN A 1147 -42.94 9.30 37.82
C GLN A 1147 -41.68 9.19 38.69
N ILE A 1148 -41.84 9.37 40.00
CA ILE A 1148 -40.81 8.99 40.97
C ILE A 1148 -41.33 7.73 41.68
N ILE A 1149 -40.46 6.72 41.73
CA ILE A 1149 -40.64 5.37 42.31
C ILE A 1149 -41.11 4.32 41.29
N LEU A 1150 -40.14 3.67 40.64
CA LEU A 1150 -40.06 2.21 40.43
C LEU A 1150 -38.73 1.87 39.76
N TYR A 1151 -37.62 1.99 40.51
CA TYR A 1151 -36.35 1.32 40.16
C TYR A 1151 -35.75 0.77 41.45
N GLY A 1152 -36.13 -0.47 41.77
CA GLY A 1152 -35.52 -1.27 42.81
C GLY A 1152 -34.70 -2.39 42.17
N ASN A 1153 -33.42 -2.45 42.55
CA ASN A 1153 -32.49 -3.57 42.44
C ASN A 1153 -32.20 -4.13 41.03
N VAL A 1154 -31.15 -3.61 40.38
CA VAL A 1154 -30.43 -4.33 39.33
C VAL A 1154 -29.35 -5.20 39.99
N VAL A 1155 -29.50 -6.51 39.89
CA VAL A 1155 -28.54 -7.52 40.36
C VAL A 1155 -27.48 -7.73 39.26
N PRO A 1156 -26.18 -7.92 39.58
CA PRO A 1156 -25.16 -8.22 38.59
C PRO A 1156 -25.33 -9.66 38.07
N GLY A 1157 -25.86 -9.80 36.86
CA GLY A 1157 -25.94 -11.07 36.14
C GLY A 1157 -24.66 -11.35 35.36
N THR A 1158 -23.94 -12.40 35.74
CA THR A 1158 -22.90 -13.02 34.92
C THR A 1158 -23.58 -13.96 33.93
N VAL A 1159 -23.47 -13.71 32.62
CA VAL A 1159 -23.90 -14.67 31.59
C VAL A 1159 -22.83 -14.79 30.52
N SER A 1160 -22.31 -16.02 30.40
CA SER A 1160 -21.53 -16.52 29.27
C SER A 1160 -22.45 -16.80 28.08
N ALA A 1161 -22.13 -16.30 26.89
CA ALA A 1161 -22.78 -16.71 25.65
C ALA A 1161 -21.78 -16.84 24.49
N GLN A 1162 -21.96 -17.89 23.69
CA GLN A 1162 -21.17 -18.28 22.51
C GLN A 1162 -21.35 -17.28 21.34
N PRO A 1163 -20.41 -17.21 20.37
CA PRO A 1163 -20.46 -16.19 19.32
C PRO A 1163 -21.50 -16.52 18.24
N ALA A 1164 -22.60 -15.75 18.21
CA ALA A 1164 -23.48 -15.65 17.05
C ALA A 1164 -22.93 -14.59 16.07
N ARG A 1165 -23.10 -14.80 14.75
CA ARG A 1165 -22.70 -13.85 13.70
C ARG A 1165 -23.57 -12.58 13.81
N LEU A 1166 -22.91 -11.44 14.07
CA LEU A 1166 -23.53 -10.10 14.12
C LEU A 1166 -23.79 -9.57 12.70
N ASN A 1167 -24.98 -9.00 12.48
CA ASN A 1167 -25.31 -8.27 11.24
C ASN A 1167 -24.98 -6.78 11.45
N PHE A 1168 -24.04 -6.26 10.68
CA PHE A 1168 -23.60 -4.85 10.79
C PHE A 1168 -24.44 -3.98 9.85
N TYR A 1169 -25.15 -2.99 10.40
CA TYR A 1169 -25.74 -1.89 9.63
C TYR A 1169 -24.90 -0.63 9.86
N ARG A 1170 -24.20 -0.16 8.81
CA ARG A 1170 -23.45 1.11 8.85
C ARG A 1170 -24.35 2.25 8.41
N LEU A 1171 -24.70 3.13 9.33
CA LEU A 1171 -25.17 4.49 9.06
C LEU A 1171 -23.95 5.40 9.34
N GLY A 1172 -23.12 5.65 8.32
CA GLY A 1172 -21.91 6.48 8.43
C GLY A 1172 -20.73 6.04 7.53
N THR A 1173 -19.90 7.01 7.13
CA THR A 1173 -18.98 6.95 5.99
C THR A 1173 -17.73 6.07 6.14
N HIS A 1174 -17.24 5.61 4.98
CA HIS A 1174 -16.00 4.86 4.81
C HIS A 1174 -14.75 5.67 5.21
N TYR A 1175 -14.05 5.24 6.26
CA TYR A 1175 -12.60 5.38 6.37
C TYR A 1175 -11.98 3.98 6.44
N ARG A 1176 -11.13 3.65 5.46
CA ARG A 1176 -10.26 2.46 5.49
C ARG A 1176 -9.10 2.77 6.43
N ASN A 1177 -8.88 1.91 7.43
CA ASN A 1177 -7.81 1.93 8.45
C ASN A 1177 -8.24 2.47 9.83
N CYS A 1178 -8.63 1.57 10.73
CA CYS A 1178 -8.61 1.81 12.19
C CYS A 1178 -7.87 0.63 12.84
N ARG A 1179 -6.84 0.92 13.65
CA ARG A 1179 -5.96 -0.07 14.31
C ARG A 1179 -6.52 -0.67 15.61
N TYR A 1180 -7.71 -0.25 16.07
CA TYR A 1180 -8.19 -0.56 17.43
C TYR A 1180 -9.59 -1.22 17.52
N CYS A 1181 -10.11 -1.80 16.43
CA CYS A 1181 -11.34 -2.63 16.48
C CYS A 1181 -10.98 -4.13 16.41
N PRO A 1182 -11.26 -4.95 17.43
CA PRO A 1182 -11.00 -6.40 17.38
C PRO A 1182 -11.93 -7.19 16.46
N LEU A 1183 -12.97 -6.58 15.87
CA LEU A 1183 -13.98 -7.28 15.06
C LEU A 1183 -14.49 -6.38 13.92
N SER A 1184 -13.98 -6.59 12.70
CA SER A 1184 -14.74 -6.46 11.42
C SER A 1184 -13.83 -6.66 10.19
N TYR A 1185 -13.52 -7.91 9.89
CA TYR A 1185 -13.46 -8.41 8.51
C TYR A 1185 -14.84 -9.02 8.21
N GLY A 1186 -15.54 -8.50 7.19
CA GLY A 1186 -16.85 -8.98 6.77
C GLY A 1186 -17.24 -8.40 5.41
N ASP A 1187 -17.59 -9.29 4.48
CA ASP A 1187 -17.95 -9.18 3.06
C ASP A 1187 -18.70 -7.90 2.58
N PRO A 1188 -18.37 -7.33 1.39
CA PRO A 1188 -19.19 -6.36 0.70
C PRO A 1188 -20.08 -7.03 -0.36
N LYS A 1189 -21.15 -7.70 0.04
CA LYS A 1189 -22.26 -8.10 -0.86
C LYS A 1189 -23.60 -8.14 -0.13
N SER A 1190 -24.24 -6.98 0.00
CA SER A 1190 -25.71 -6.83 -0.12
C SER A 1190 -26.09 -5.35 0.04
N GLN A 1191 -26.63 -4.80 -1.07
CA GLN A 1191 -27.25 -3.48 -1.28
C GLN A 1191 -26.36 -2.24 -1.23
#